data_AF-A0A3A8GV78-F1
#
_entry.id   AF-A0A3A8GV78-F1
#
_cell.length_a   1.000
_cell.length_b   1.000
_cell.length_c   1.000
_cell.angle_alpha   90.00
_cell.angle_beta   90.00
_cell.angle_gamma   90.00
#
_symmetry.space_group_name_H-M   'P 1'
#
loop_
_entity.id
_entity.type
_entity.pdbx_description
1 polymer ?
#
loop_
_entity_poly.entity_id
_entity_poly.type
_entity_poly.pdbx_seq_one_letter_code
_entity_poly.pdbx_strand_id
1 'polypeptide(L)'
;MSAQDPQGSALRFTWTASVGTQGAAQETATTSQIVWTAPQCLEPGIVASFTVSVTNALDLSAEASFVAVGIPDCPTWQPTGILLRGRVSHTATLLLSGQVLVTGHASSAVTELFDPVTLTWFTSLTLTRARQAHTATLLPSGKVLVTGGDGGGSTTASAELYDPKTGTWSATGSMSIARFNHAAALLPSGKVLVSGGYTSGAGLASAEVYDPATETWSSTGGMVGGRSLHALTVLASGKVLVTGGFTMSGSRAVSELYDPATGAWTATGSLSSDRFRHTTTLLQSGKVLVVGGHSLMGTGTLATAELYDPATGAWKATGSLPMGISQHTATLLPSGRVLLAGGHLTDGRESTSAWLYDPETEAWTSTVALNAPRGSHEAVLLTSGKVLAVGGTDGTTSSLATAEVYSPGMDTWRDTAALSTGRASNVAVLLPSGDVLVTGGASATGALMSAELFNPKNESWSSAGEMLTARQSFGATLLPSGRVLVAGGTNDKGPTSGTELYDPATRSWASAGNLFAPRSEHAVTLLPSGRVLLSGGGSPTAQHYDPASGIWDFTGNLSTARSGHTATLLPSGKVLVTGGRVLDNLIATAELYDPADGTWSNTGGMAVTRYRHTATLLPSGQVLVTGGQGDAGILATAELYDPGSGTWTPAGRMSVARSAHTATLLPSGRVLVTGGDNPAPGLLFSTEVYDPRTRLWRASGRLSVGRSNHAATLLLSGHVMVTGGEGDAGPVSATELFTP
;
A
#
# COMPACT_ATOMS: atom_id res chain seq x y z
N MET A 1 -40.08 -20.97 -21.02
CA MET A 1 -40.57 -22.33 -20.76
C MET A 1 -41.89 -22.55 -21.50
N SER A 2 -42.13 -23.76 -21.98
CA SER A 2 -43.41 -24.20 -22.55
C SER A 2 -43.90 -25.44 -21.81
N ALA A 3 -45.19 -25.49 -21.47
CA ALA A 3 -45.81 -26.61 -20.77
C ALA A 3 -47.21 -26.87 -21.32
N GLN A 4 -47.70 -28.10 -21.17
CA GLN A 4 -49.00 -28.51 -21.69
C GLN A 4 -49.73 -29.36 -20.64
N ASP A 5 -50.96 -28.95 -20.31
CA ASP A 5 -51.92 -29.84 -19.65
C ASP A 5 -52.57 -30.77 -20.71
N PRO A 6 -52.53 -32.10 -20.57
CA PRO A 6 -53.21 -33.01 -21.48
C PRO A 6 -54.75 -32.87 -21.47
N GLN A 7 -55.34 -32.22 -20.47
CA GLN A 7 -56.76 -31.83 -20.41
C GLN A 7 -57.04 -30.47 -21.06
N GLY A 8 -56.01 -29.72 -21.48
CA GLY A 8 -56.15 -28.43 -22.17
C GLY A 8 -56.40 -27.22 -21.26
N SER A 9 -56.23 -27.36 -19.95
CA SER A 9 -56.34 -26.25 -18.98
C SER A 9 -55.33 -25.13 -19.27
N ALA A 10 -55.71 -23.89 -18.96
CA ALA A 10 -54.75 -22.80 -18.85
C ALA A 10 -53.81 -23.03 -17.64
N LEU A 11 -52.51 -22.79 -17.84
CA LEU A 11 -51.48 -22.96 -16.82
C LEU A 11 -51.14 -21.64 -16.14
N ARG A 12 -50.87 -21.70 -14.83
CA ARG A 12 -50.25 -20.62 -14.05
C ARG A 12 -48.77 -20.96 -13.86
N PHE A 13 -47.90 -19.98 -14.04
CA PHE A 13 -46.45 -20.13 -13.85
C PHE A 13 -46.01 -19.33 -12.63
N THR A 14 -44.93 -19.74 -11.98
CA THR A 14 -44.27 -18.97 -10.92
C THR A 14 -42.78 -19.22 -10.99
N TRP A 15 -42.01 -18.13 -11.14
CA TRP A 15 -40.56 -18.18 -11.25
C TRP A 15 -39.91 -17.78 -9.92
N THR A 16 -39.03 -18.63 -9.39
CA THR A 16 -38.15 -18.29 -8.27
C THR A 16 -36.69 -18.33 -8.70
N ALA A 17 -35.85 -17.63 -7.94
CA ALA A 17 -34.42 -17.49 -8.18
C ALA A 17 -33.68 -17.60 -6.85
N SER A 18 -32.58 -18.35 -6.78
CA SER A 18 -31.73 -18.37 -5.58
C SER A 18 -30.92 -17.08 -5.43
N VAL A 19 -30.57 -16.43 -6.55
CA VAL A 19 -29.73 -15.22 -6.64
C VAL A 19 -30.05 -14.37 -7.88
N GLY A 20 -29.53 -13.15 -7.93
CA GLY A 20 -29.73 -12.21 -9.05
C GLY A 20 -31.11 -11.55 -9.04
N THR A 21 -31.43 -10.76 -10.06
CA THR A 21 -32.69 -10.02 -10.13
C THR A 21 -33.57 -10.49 -11.28
N GLN A 22 -34.84 -10.77 -10.95
CA GLN A 22 -35.88 -11.14 -11.91
C GLN A 22 -36.54 -9.87 -12.49
N GLY A 23 -36.69 -9.81 -13.81
CA GLY A 23 -37.54 -8.86 -14.50
C GLY A 23 -39.01 -9.32 -14.51
N ALA A 24 -39.88 -8.55 -15.18
CA ALA A 24 -41.27 -8.94 -15.35
C ALA A 24 -41.40 -10.21 -16.23
N ALA A 25 -42.28 -11.13 -15.84
CA ALA A 25 -42.64 -12.29 -16.65
C ALA A 25 -43.59 -11.91 -17.79
N GLN A 26 -43.48 -12.63 -18.92
CA GLN A 26 -44.35 -12.53 -20.09
C GLN A 26 -44.98 -13.90 -20.31
N GLU A 27 -46.31 -13.98 -20.19
CA GLU A 27 -47.02 -15.27 -20.03
C GLU A 27 -48.20 -15.43 -21.01
N THR A 28 -48.48 -16.69 -21.35
CA THR A 28 -49.66 -17.15 -22.09
C THR A 28 -50.21 -18.40 -21.41
N ALA A 29 -51.35 -18.93 -21.88
CA ALA A 29 -51.96 -20.14 -21.31
C ALA A 29 -51.06 -21.40 -21.32
N THR A 30 -49.97 -21.43 -22.10
CA THR A 30 -49.04 -22.58 -22.24
C THR A 30 -47.55 -22.21 -22.20
N THR A 31 -47.19 -20.94 -22.12
CA THR A 31 -45.78 -20.49 -22.13
C THR A 31 -45.53 -19.35 -21.15
N SER A 32 -44.38 -19.35 -20.48
CA SER A 32 -43.89 -18.20 -19.72
C SER A 32 -42.41 -17.96 -19.96
N GLN A 33 -42.01 -16.69 -20.05
CA GLN A 33 -40.63 -16.23 -20.22
C GLN A 33 -40.35 -15.08 -19.26
N ILE A 34 -39.13 -15.05 -18.71
CA ILE A 34 -38.66 -14.00 -17.81
C ILE A 34 -37.25 -13.57 -18.24
N VAL A 35 -36.91 -12.29 -18.07
CA VAL A 35 -35.53 -11.81 -18.16
C VAL A 35 -34.93 -11.90 -16.76
N TRP A 36 -33.85 -12.66 -16.60
CA TRP A 36 -33.09 -12.70 -15.35
C TRP A 36 -31.74 -12.03 -15.55
N THR A 37 -31.37 -11.15 -14.62
CA THR A 37 -30.05 -10.51 -14.59
C THR A 37 -29.21 -11.20 -13.54
N ALA A 38 -28.10 -11.78 -13.97
CA ALA A 38 -27.16 -12.47 -13.09
C ALA A 38 -26.60 -11.52 -12.03
N PRO A 39 -26.33 -12.00 -10.80
CA PRO A 39 -25.40 -11.31 -9.93
C PRO A 39 -24.03 -11.31 -10.63
N GLN A 40 -23.20 -10.30 -10.37
CA GLN A 40 -21.87 -10.26 -10.97
C GLN A 40 -20.94 -11.38 -10.47
N CYS A 41 -21.28 -11.99 -9.33
CA CYS A 41 -20.59 -13.14 -8.76
C CYS A 41 -21.49 -13.90 -7.74
N LEU A 42 -21.04 -15.03 -7.21
CA LEU A 42 -21.76 -15.88 -6.24
C LEU A 42 -21.09 -15.96 -4.86
N GLU A 43 -21.89 -16.07 -3.81
CA GLU A 43 -21.40 -16.44 -2.48
C GLU A 43 -21.03 -17.94 -2.43
N PRO A 44 -20.12 -18.38 -1.56
CA PRO A 44 -19.47 -19.67 -1.68
C PRO A 44 -20.41 -20.79 -1.25
N GLY A 45 -20.52 -21.81 -2.09
CA GLY A 45 -21.51 -22.88 -1.92
C GLY A 45 -22.94 -22.48 -2.32
N ILE A 46 -23.19 -21.24 -2.75
CA ILE A 46 -24.46 -20.86 -3.36
C ILE A 46 -24.46 -21.26 -4.83
N VAL A 47 -25.34 -22.19 -5.19
CA VAL A 47 -25.61 -22.54 -6.59
C VAL A 47 -26.67 -21.59 -7.14
N ALA A 48 -26.34 -20.86 -8.20
CA ALA A 48 -27.28 -20.01 -8.92
C ALA A 48 -28.32 -20.87 -9.64
N SER A 49 -29.58 -20.81 -9.22
CA SER A 49 -30.65 -21.64 -9.75
C SER A 49 -31.98 -20.91 -9.89
N PHE A 50 -32.75 -21.34 -10.89
CA PHE A 50 -34.04 -20.76 -11.26
C PHE A 50 -35.03 -21.89 -11.39
N THR A 51 -36.08 -21.87 -10.57
CA THR A 51 -37.14 -22.87 -10.61
C THR A 51 -38.38 -22.22 -11.20
N VAL A 52 -38.98 -22.87 -12.20
CA VAL A 52 -40.34 -22.57 -12.64
C VAL A 52 -41.26 -23.65 -12.10
N SER A 53 -42.19 -23.23 -11.25
CA SER A 53 -43.33 -24.04 -10.81
C SER A 53 -44.51 -23.76 -11.76
N VAL A 54 -45.16 -24.81 -12.23
CA VAL A 54 -46.26 -24.74 -13.21
C VAL A 54 -47.47 -25.46 -12.64
N THR A 55 -48.59 -24.77 -12.48
CA THR A 55 -49.80 -25.30 -11.81
C THR A 55 -51.03 -25.16 -12.70
N ASN A 56 -51.79 -26.24 -12.89
CA ASN A 56 -52.99 -26.25 -13.73
C ASN A 56 -54.25 -25.78 -12.96
N ALA A 57 -55.43 -25.96 -13.58
CA ALA A 57 -56.72 -25.59 -13.01
C ALA A 57 -57.28 -26.59 -11.96
N LEU A 58 -56.58 -27.70 -11.72
CA LEU A 58 -56.89 -28.71 -10.70
C LEU A 58 -55.90 -28.65 -9.52
N ASP A 59 -55.14 -27.55 -9.43
CA ASP A 59 -54.04 -27.31 -8.48
C ASP A 59 -52.95 -28.41 -8.45
N LEU A 60 -52.82 -29.18 -9.55
CA LEU A 60 -51.69 -30.07 -9.77
C LEU A 60 -50.50 -29.26 -10.29
N SER A 61 -49.33 -29.43 -9.66
CA SER A 61 -48.10 -28.73 -10.01
C SER A 61 -46.99 -29.64 -10.54
N ALA A 62 -46.10 -29.05 -11.35
CA ALA A 62 -44.85 -29.65 -11.80
C ALA A 62 -43.75 -28.58 -11.83
N GLU A 63 -42.52 -28.94 -11.48
CA GLU A 63 -41.40 -27.99 -11.39
C GLU A 63 -40.24 -28.36 -12.32
N ALA A 64 -39.55 -27.34 -12.83
CA ALA A 64 -38.29 -27.48 -13.55
C ALA A 64 -37.27 -26.48 -13.02
N SER A 65 -36.09 -26.96 -12.64
CA SER A 65 -34.99 -26.14 -12.11
C SER A 65 -33.82 -26.10 -13.08
N PHE A 66 -33.28 -24.91 -13.30
CA PHE A 66 -32.11 -24.64 -14.14
C PHE A 66 -30.98 -24.09 -13.27
N VAL A 67 -29.75 -24.58 -13.47
CA VAL A 67 -28.55 -24.03 -12.81
C VAL A 67 -27.81 -23.13 -13.80
N ALA A 68 -27.51 -21.89 -13.41
CA ALA A 68 -26.60 -21.04 -14.16
C ALA A 68 -25.15 -21.37 -13.81
N VAL A 69 -24.31 -21.45 -14.85
CA VAL A 69 -22.88 -21.78 -14.76
C VAL A 69 -22.05 -20.67 -15.40
N GLY A 70 -20.79 -20.52 -15.00
CA GLY A 70 -19.88 -19.49 -15.53
C GLY A 70 -20.03 -18.11 -14.89
N ILE A 71 -20.88 -17.97 -13.87
CA ILE A 71 -20.79 -16.87 -12.91
C ILE A 71 -19.57 -17.17 -12.01
N PRO A 72 -18.63 -16.24 -11.80
CA PRO A 72 -17.55 -16.44 -10.82
C PRO A 72 -18.11 -16.37 -9.40
N ASP A 73 -17.49 -16.98 -8.41
CA ASP A 73 -17.82 -16.68 -7.01
C ASP A 73 -17.21 -15.32 -6.62
N CYS A 74 -17.74 -14.63 -5.60
CA CYS A 74 -17.36 -13.30 -5.10
C CYS A 74 -16.08 -13.36 -4.19
N PRO A 75 -15.82 -12.35 -3.31
CA PRO A 75 -14.99 -12.49 -2.05
C PRO A 75 -15.53 -12.43 -0.50
N THR A 76 -15.83 -13.51 0.32
CA THR A 76 -16.03 -13.69 1.85
C THR A 76 -14.69 -13.93 2.59
N TRP A 77 -14.55 -14.10 3.95
CA TRP A 77 -13.21 -14.21 4.63
C TRP A 77 -12.89 -15.18 5.85
N GLN A 78 -11.58 -15.48 6.16
CA GLN A 78 -10.96 -16.41 7.19
C GLN A 78 -9.55 -15.98 7.67
N PRO A 79 -8.99 -16.31 8.88
CA PRO A 79 -7.56 -16.30 9.39
C PRO A 79 -6.38 -17.23 8.90
N THR A 80 -5.12 -16.96 9.30
CA THR A 80 -3.86 -17.73 9.05
C THR A 80 -3.05 -17.94 10.36
N GLY A 81 -3.50 -17.58 11.59
CA GLY A 81 -2.57 -17.66 12.74
C GLY A 81 -2.78 -16.83 13.99
N ILE A 82 -1.69 -16.47 14.72
CA ILE A 82 -1.56 -15.53 15.88
C ILE A 82 -0.09 -15.04 16.13
N LEU A 83 0.32 -13.78 15.87
CA LEU A 83 1.73 -13.34 15.56
C LEU A 83 2.82 -13.19 16.69
N LEU A 84 3.72 -12.17 16.80
CA LEU A 84 4.84 -12.08 17.82
C LEU A 84 5.32 -10.73 18.49
N ARG A 85 4.38 -9.91 18.98
CA ARG A 85 4.22 -8.52 19.51
C ARG A 85 4.07 -7.45 18.41
N GLY A 86 3.25 -6.41 18.70
CA GLY A 86 2.79 -5.25 17.86
C GLY A 86 3.80 -4.58 16.93
N ARG A 87 3.47 -3.60 16.03
CA ARG A 87 4.17 -3.00 14.81
C ARG A 87 4.14 -1.46 14.34
N VAL A 88 3.09 -0.60 14.37
CA VAL A 88 2.85 0.81 13.80
C VAL A 88 4.03 1.48 13.06
N SER A 89 4.06 1.97 11.80
CA SER A 89 3.25 2.27 10.58
C SER A 89 3.92 1.96 9.16
N HIS A 90 4.99 1.13 9.05
CA HIS A 90 5.72 0.45 7.88
C HIS A 90 5.68 0.71 6.32
N THR A 91 6.47 -0.09 5.54
CA THR A 91 6.41 -0.44 4.07
C THR A 91 6.95 -1.79 3.54
N ALA A 92 6.16 -2.56 2.81
CA ALA A 92 6.56 -3.82 2.23
C ALA A 92 7.10 -3.78 0.81
N THR A 93 7.88 -4.80 0.45
CA THR A 93 8.68 -4.74 -0.79
C THR A 93 9.12 -6.08 -1.37
N LEU A 94 8.25 -6.76 -2.11
CA LEU A 94 8.57 -7.82 -3.07
C LEU A 94 10.05 -7.96 -3.53
N LEU A 95 10.58 -9.18 -3.59
CA LEU A 95 11.75 -9.66 -4.36
C LEU A 95 11.39 -10.87 -5.32
N LEU A 96 12.04 -12.06 -5.39
CA LEU A 96 11.34 -13.34 -5.75
C LEU A 96 11.31 -14.67 -4.84
N SER A 97 12.36 -15.29 -4.24
CA SER A 97 12.42 -16.63 -3.51
C SER A 97 13.04 -16.60 -2.13
N GLY A 98 12.21 -16.29 -1.18
CA GLY A 98 11.24 -15.23 -1.31
C GLY A 98 11.02 -14.59 0.02
N GLN A 99 12.06 -14.59 0.82
CA GLN A 99 12.00 -14.42 2.24
C GLN A 99 11.65 -12.91 2.49
N VAL A 100 10.33 -12.63 2.52
CA VAL A 100 9.52 -11.40 2.74
C VAL A 100 9.88 -10.41 3.89
N LEU A 101 11.14 -10.08 4.17
CA LEU A 101 11.54 -9.48 5.48
C LEU A 101 10.79 -8.23 5.94
N VAL A 102 9.74 -8.48 6.71
CA VAL A 102 9.08 -7.51 7.59
C VAL A 102 10.03 -7.09 8.71
N THR A 103 9.96 -5.90 9.31
CA THR A 103 10.90 -5.53 10.40
C THR A 103 10.37 -4.57 11.52
N GLY A 104 11.20 -4.26 12.53
CA GLY A 104 11.17 -3.41 13.79
C GLY A 104 9.97 -2.81 14.63
N HIS A 105 10.18 -2.45 15.98
CA HIS A 105 9.56 -1.47 17.04
C HIS A 105 10.26 -0.14 17.71
N ALA A 106 9.87 0.32 18.90
CA ALA A 106 10.49 1.35 19.78
C ALA A 106 11.85 0.93 20.46
N SER A 107 11.98 0.56 21.76
CA SER A 107 13.20 0.07 22.53
C SER A 107 14.22 -1.08 22.10
N SER A 108 13.86 -2.39 22.24
CA SER A 108 14.54 -3.71 22.08
C SER A 108 14.35 -4.62 20.81
N ALA A 109 15.11 -5.72 20.64
CA ALA A 109 15.65 -6.04 19.31
C ALA A 109 15.40 -7.39 18.54
N VAL A 110 15.41 -8.67 19.03
CA VAL A 110 15.04 -10.05 18.43
C VAL A 110 14.35 -10.14 16.98
N THR A 111 14.21 -11.23 16.17
CA THR A 111 13.58 -11.08 14.78
C THR A 111 12.97 -12.29 14.02
N GLU A 112 12.14 -11.99 12.97
CA GLU A 112 11.29 -12.52 11.83
C GLU A 112 11.86 -13.21 10.58
N LEU A 113 11.29 -14.37 10.16
CA LEU A 113 11.40 -15.02 8.84
C LEU A 113 9.94 -15.34 8.26
N PHE A 114 9.54 -15.95 7.08
CA PHE A 114 8.13 -16.38 6.59
C PHE A 114 8.07 -17.10 5.14
N ASP A 115 7.00 -17.75 4.57
CA ASP A 115 7.09 -18.67 3.34
C ASP A 115 5.78 -19.17 2.56
N PRO A 116 5.78 -19.97 1.40
CA PRO A 116 4.63 -20.27 0.48
C PRO A 116 4.34 -21.69 -0.20
N VAL A 117 5.10 -22.81 -0.03
CA VAL A 117 4.85 -24.25 -0.47
C VAL A 117 4.54 -25.42 0.59
N THR A 118 4.88 -25.34 1.91
CA THR A 118 4.61 -26.14 3.16
C THR A 118 4.48 -25.40 4.61
N LEU A 119 3.80 -24.23 4.81
CA LEU A 119 3.91 -23.10 5.80
C LEU A 119 4.20 -23.44 7.26
N THR A 120 4.97 -22.58 7.95
CA THR A 120 5.72 -22.95 9.19
C THR A 120 6.58 -21.89 9.97
N TRP A 121 6.51 -21.71 11.30
CA TRP A 121 7.06 -20.51 11.96
C TRP A 121 8.40 -20.54 12.80
N PHE A 122 9.50 -19.83 12.41
CA PHE A 122 10.91 -19.72 12.93
C PHE A 122 11.56 -18.28 13.11
N THR A 123 12.55 -18.01 14.03
CA THR A 123 13.43 -16.76 14.35
C THR A 123 14.27 -16.02 13.23
N SER A 124 15.23 -15.08 13.48
CA SER A 124 16.10 -14.41 12.44
C SER A 124 17.57 -13.85 12.72
N LEU A 125 17.98 -13.08 13.80
CA LEU A 125 19.35 -12.51 14.26
C LEU A 125 19.63 -10.93 14.35
N THR A 126 20.82 -10.45 14.80
CA THR A 126 21.39 -9.09 15.23
C THR A 126 21.63 -7.86 14.28
N LEU A 127 20.67 -6.96 14.00
CA LEU A 127 20.96 -5.51 13.65
C LEU A 127 21.55 -4.72 14.88
N THR A 128 21.86 -3.41 14.97
CA THR A 128 22.49 -2.67 16.12
C THR A 128 21.68 -1.68 17.00
N ARG A 129 20.81 -0.80 16.46
CA ARG A 129 20.27 0.40 17.17
C ARG A 129 18.81 0.81 16.83
N ALA A 130 17.84 0.32 17.61
CA ALA A 130 16.41 0.70 17.75
C ALA A 130 15.71 1.81 16.89
N ARG A 131 14.50 1.58 16.23
CA ARG A 131 13.81 2.53 15.28
C ARG A 131 12.46 2.42 14.36
N GLN A 132 11.32 3.13 14.59
CA GLN A 132 10.06 3.38 13.76
C GLN A 132 9.94 4.48 12.68
N ALA A 133 9.75 4.29 11.37
CA ALA A 133 9.41 5.38 10.38
C ALA A 133 10.38 5.38 9.21
N HIS A 134 10.13 4.56 8.20
CA HIS A 134 11.21 3.75 7.63
C HIS A 134 10.64 2.84 6.56
N THR A 135 11.41 2.53 5.53
CA THR A 135 10.87 2.37 4.16
C THR A 135 11.79 1.63 3.21
N ALA A 136 11.28 1.11 2.06
CA ALA A 136 12.00 1.11 0.74
C ALA A 136 11.37 0.34 -0.51
N THR A 137 12.11 0.14 -1.67
CA THR A 137 11.73 -0.61 -2.96
C THR A 137 12.65 -1.61 -3.79
N LEU A 138 12.07 -2.61 -4.48
CA LEU A 138 12.64 -3.75 -5.28
C LEU A 138 13.76 -3.55 -6.40
N LEU A 139 15.08 -3.36 -6.15
CA LEU A 139 16.15 -3.34 -7.22
C LEU A 139 16.65 -4.71 -7.76
N PRO A 140 17.22 -4.81 -8.99
CA PRO A 140 17.55 -6.02 -9.78
C PRO A 140 17.72 -7.43 -9.15
N SER A 141 18.89 -8.05 -9.34
CA SER A 141 19.07 -9.52 -9.28
C SER A 141 19.07 -10.20 -7.89
N GLY A 142 18.92 -9.55 -6.74
CA GLY A 142 19.13 -8.14 -6.41
C GLY A 142 19.45 -7.93 -4.93
N LYS A 143 20.32 -7.06 -4.37
CA LYS A 143 20.45 -6.86 -2.89
C LYS A 143 19.20 -6.33 -2.21
N VAL A 144 19.19 -5.60 -1.11
CA VAL A 144 18.07 -4.73 -0.74
C VAL A 144 18.53 -3.29 -0.26
N LEU A 145 17.79 -2.26 0.20
CA LEU A 145 18.36 -1.18 1.07
C LEU A 145 17.66 -0.82 2.39
N VAL A 146 18.53 -0.57 3.35
CA VAL A 146 18.35 0.04 4.67
C VAL A 146 18.52 1.56 4.57
N THR A 147 17.51 2.45 4.55
CA THR A 147 17.87 3.89 4.70
C THR A 147 17.04 4.82 5.63
N GLY A 148 17.53 5.27 6.82
CA GLY A 148 17.06 6.51 7.50
C GLY A 148 16.85 6.52 9.05
N GLY A 149 15.98 7.42 9.54
CA GLY A 149 15.04 7.38 10.69
C GLY A 149 15.40 7.45 12.21
N ASP A 150 14.38 7.88 13.00
CA ASP A 150 14.31 8.15 14.45
C ASP A 150 14.76 7.01 15.39
N GLY A 151 14.38 7.06 16.66
CA GLY A 151 15.02 6.46 17.79
C GLY A 151 14.37 6.93 19.12
N GLY A 152 13.28 7.71 19.13
CA GLY A 152 12.43 8.04 20.29
C GLY A 152 12.56 9.45 20.90
N GLY A 153 12.92 10.52 20.16
CA GLY A 153 13.28 11.84 20.78
C GLY A 153 14.22 12.81 20.00
N SER A 154 15.52 13.01 20.36
CA SER A 154 16.55 13.82 19.61
C SER A 154 17.97 13.16 19.33
N THR A 155 18.73 13.67 18.33
CA THR A 155 20.19 13.45 17.93
C THR A 155 20.70 12.05 17.45
N THR A 156 21.34 11.90 16.24
CA THR A 156 21.70 10.55 15.66
C THR A 156 22.43 10.38 14.31
N ALA A 157 22.57 9.12 13.70
CA ALA A 157 22.37 8.71 12.25
C ALA A 157 22.96 7.35 11.56
N SER A 158 22.20 6.42 10.84
CA SER A 158 22.68 5.22 9.99
C SER A 158 21.89 4.50 8.80
N ALA A 159 22.52 3.80 7.79
CA ALA A 159 21.92 3.12 6.58
C ALA A 159 22.85 2.25 5.63
N GLU A 160 22.50 1.02 5.15
CA GLU A 160 23.47 -0.14 5.18
C GLU A 160 23.17 -1.51 4.38
N LEU A 161 24.12 -2.50 4.18
CA LEU A 161 24.50 -3.62 3.14
C LEU A 161 23.87 -5.10 2.72
N TYR A 162 22.94 -5.82 3.38
CA TYR A 162 22.44 -7.30 3.36
C TYR A 162 22.74 -8.34 2.20
N ASP A 163 23.00 -9.69 2.38
CA ASP A 163 23.03 -10.92 1.41
C ASP A 163 21.79 -11.90 1.37
N PRO A 164 21.70 -13.07 0.68
CA PRO A 164 20.76 -14.10 1.21
C PRO A 164 21.27 -15.53 1.19
N LYS A 165 22.56 -15.71 1.12
CA LYS A 165 23.24 -16.97 0.95
C LYS A 165 24.08 -17.39 2.17
N THR A 166 24.31 -16.51 3.16
CA THR A 166 25.48 -16.50 4.06
C THR A 166 25.21 -16.05 5.52
N GLY A 167 23.98 -15.67 5.89
CA GLY A 167 23.69 -15.20 7.25
C GLY A 167 23.64 -13.70 7.46
N THR A 168 24.78 -13.02 7.63
CA THR A 168 25.14 -11.86 8.53
C THR A 168 25.00 -10.44 8.01
N TRP A 169 25.13 -9.35 8.86
CA TRP A 169 25.28 -7.89 8.52
C TRP A 169 26.75 -7.23 8.57
N SER A 170 27.24 -6.34 7.63
CA SER A 170 28.65 -5.75 7.51
C SER A 170 28.96 -4.34 6.79
N ALA A 171 29.84 -3.46 7.37
CA ALA A 171 30.04 -1.94 7.31
C ALA A 171 29.85 -1.00 6.05
N THR A 172 29.46 0.29 6.27
CA THR A 172 29.30 1.46 5.30
C THR A 172 29.44 2.90 5.93
N GLY A 173 29.21 4.03 5.22
CA GLY A 173 29.40 5.45 5.71
C GLY A 173 28.12 6.32 5.87
N SER A 174 28.10 7.68 5.78
CA SER A 174 26.97 8.57 6.25
C SER A 174 26.23 9.75 5.40
N MET A 175 25.14 10.42 5.88
CA MET A 175 24.34 11.57 5.29
C MET A 175 24.18 12.93 5.98
N SER A 176 24.33 14.05 5.24
CA SER A 176 24.89 15.27 5.86
C SER A 176 23.96 16.00 6.80
N ILE A 177 22.66 15.68 6.79
CA ILE A 177 21.86 15.88 7.99
C ILE A 177 20.79 14.78 8.13
N ALA A 178 19.75 15.17 8.84
CA ALA A 178 18.62 14.49 9.39
C ALA A 178 17.61 13.80 8.38
N ARG A 179 16.72 12.83 8.79
CA ARG A 179 15.98 11.89 7.86
C ARG A 179 14.86 11.00 8.45
N PHE A 180 13.56 11.07 8.11
CA PHE A 180 12.45 10.72 9.05
C PHE A 180 11.66 9.23 8.95
N ASN A 181 10.51 8.53 8.42
CA ASN A 181 9.06 8.37 7.72
C ASN A 181 8.44 8.79 6.30
N HIS A 182 8.38 7.98 5.24
CA HIS A 182 7.67 8.21 3.94
C HIS A 182 7.39 6.86 3.29
N ALA A 183 7.54 6.72 1.96
CA ALA A 183 7.61 5.52 1.13
C ALA A 183 7.69 5.85 -0.39
N ALA A 184 8.05 4.88 -1.24
CA ALA A 184 8.61 5.15 -2.57
C ALA A 184 8.89 3.89 -3.46
N ALA A 185 9.24 4.05 -4.76
CA ALA A 185 9.10 3.06 -5.87
C ALA A 185 10.31 2.52 -6.68
N LEU A 186 10.24 1.27 -7.18
CA LEU A 186 11.02 0.64 -8.28
C LEU A 186 10.85 1.33 -9.64
N LEU A 187 11.95 1.52 -10.38
CA LEU A 187 12.06 2.18 -11.69
C LEU A 187 13.01 1.36 -12.65
N PRO A 188 13.96 1.89 -13.48
CA PRO A 188 14.79 1.03 -14.37
C PRO A 188 15.93 0.22 -13.71
N SER A 189 17.16 0.29 -14.22
CA SER A 189 18.15 -0.79 -14.07
C SER A 189 18.96 -0.90 -12.75
N GLY A 190 18.72 -0.22 -11.62
CA GLY A 190 17.96 1.00 -11.35
C GLY A 190 18.60 1.76 -10.15
N LYS A 191 18.80 3.10 -10.14
CA LYS A 191 19.38 3.92 -9.01
C LYS A 191 18.34 4.03 -7.86
N VAL A 192 18.31 5.08 -7.01
CA VAL A 192 17.10 5.44 -6.20
C VAL A 192 16.93 6.96 -5.96
N LEU A 193 15.74 7.37 -5.47
CA LEU A 193 15.38 8.55 -4.68
C LEU A 193 15.13 8.23 -3.19
N VAL A 194 13.94 7.90 -2.66
CA VAL A 194 13.40 8.46 -1.40
C VAL A 194 12.70 9.80 -1.73
N SER A 195 12.40 10.75 -0.81
CA SER A 195 12.39 12.23 -1.00
C SER A 195 12.27 13.09 0.30
N GLY A 196 12.25 14.44 0.29
CA GLY A 196 11.94 15.44 1.37
C GLY A 196 12.21 15.34 2.90
N GLY A 197 11.18 15.04 3.75
CA GLY A 197 10.91 14.94 5.23
C GLY A 197 11.28 15.79 6.47
N TYR A 198 10.93 15.30 7.68
CA TYR A 198 10.89 16.08 8.96
C TYR A 198 12.02 15.85 10.00
N THR A 199 12.35 16.79 10.88
CA THR A 199 13.12 16.62 12.14
C THR A 199 13.14 17.95 12.85
N SER A 200 13.47 17.96 14.14
CA SER A 200 13.66 19.21 14.89
C SER A 200 12.46 20.18 14.73
N GLY A 201 11.25 19.63 14.57
CA GLY A 201 10.01 20.36 14.31
C GLY A 201 9.69 20.70 12.84
N ALA A 202 10.65 20.71 11.92
CA ALA A 202 10.42 21.12 10.53
C ALA A 202 10.52 19.95 9.54
N GLY A 203 9.87 20.07 8.37
CA GLY A 203 10.21 19.31 7.16
C GLY A 203 11.49 19.83 6.48
N LEU A 204 11.74 19.46 5.21
CA LEU A 204 12.89 19.87 4.40
C LEU A 204 13.06 20.27 2.93
N ALA A 205 14.08 21.13 2.91
CA ALA A 205 15.10 21.35 1.93
C ALA A 205 16.03 20.15 1.47
N SER A 206 15.66 18.85 1.27
CA SER A 206 16.65 17.83 0.73
C SER A 206 16.22 16.63 -0.14
N ALA A 207 16.94 16.31 -1.24
CA ALA A 207 16.82 15.07 -2.05
C ALA A 207 17.93 14.97 -3.14
N GLU A 208 18.60 13.82 -3.35
CA GLU A 208 20.09 13.86 -3.43
C GLU A 208 20.80 12.52 -3.90
N VAL A 209 20.94 12.15 -5.21
CA VAL A 209 21.07 10.79 -5.92
C VAL A 209 21.95 9.64 -5.40
N TYR A 210 21.90 8.41 -5.98
CA TYR A 210 22.68 7.12 -5.84
C TYR A 210 23.93 6.91 -6.79
N ASP A 211 25.10 6.31 -6.40
CA ASP A 211 26.21 5.78 -7.30
C ASP A 211 26.43 4.20 -7.39
N PRO A 212 27.30 3.53 -8.20
CA PRO A 212 26.97 2.21 -8.83
C PRO A 212 27.54 0.88 -8.28
N ALA A 213 28.80 0.86 -7.83
CA ALA A 213 29.59 -0.29 -7.36
C ALA A 213 30.67 0.11 -6.29
N THR A 214 30.46 1.25 -5.65
CA THR A 214 31.35 2.20 -4.96
C THR A 214 30.91 2.59 -3.55
N GLU A 215 29.66 2.38 -3.20
CA GLU A 215 29.04 2.85 -1.96
C GLU A 215 29.12 4.40 -1.69
N THR A 216 29.34 5.25 -2.73
CA THR A 216 29.80 6.69 -2.62
C THR A 216 29.07 7.83 -3.41
N TRP A 217 29.31 9.13 -3.07
CA TRP A 217 28.41 10.32 -3.26
C TRP A 217 28.98 11.55 -4.07
N SER A 218 28.15 12.44 -4.70
CA SER A 218 28.58 13.72 -5.38
C SER A 218 27.68 15.03 -5.41
N SER A 219 26.55 15.19 -6.14
CA SER A 219 25.72 16.45 -6.22
C SER A 219 24.21 16.32 -6.59
N THR A 220 23.30 17.25 -6.18
CA THR A 220 21.92 17.58 -6.73
C THR A 220 20.95 18.57 -5.98
N GLY A 221 20.62 19.76 -6.56
CA GLY A 221 19.90 20.96 -5.98
C GLY A 221 18.41 20.98 -5.50
N GLY A 222 17.63 22.10 -5.72
CA GLY A 222 16.37 22.41 -4.95
C GLY A 222 14.98 22.79 -5.53
N MET A 223 14.03 23.29 -4.69
CA MET A 223 12.55 23.43 -5.00
C MET A 223 11.62 24.12 -3.96
N VAL A 224 10.33 24.38 -4.30
CA VAL A 224 9.43 25.34 -3.60
C VAL A 224 8.66 24.84 -2.37
N GLY A 225 8.53 23.53 -2.05
CA GLY A 225 7.69 23.17 -0.87
C GLY A 225 7.89 21.95 0.04
N GLY A 226 6.97 20.96 0.08
CA GLY A 226 6.51 20.19 1.28
C GLY A 226 6.77 18.67 1.70
N ARG A 227 7.37 17.62 1.06
CA ARG A 227 7.18 16.09 1.15
C ARG A 227 7.84 14.96 2.18
N SER A 228 7.14 14.08 3.00
CA SER A 228 7.30 12.87 3.88
C SER A 228 6.11 12.20 4.70
N LEU A 229 5.51 11.09 4.23
CA LEU A 229 4.73 10.04 4.91
C LEU A 229 3.99 9.09 3.94
N HIS A 230 4.00 9.33 2.63
CA HIS A 230 3.30 8.53 1.62
C HIS A 230 4.13 7.58 0.74
N ALA A 231 3.53 6.71 -0.09
CA ALA A 231 4.19 5.47 -0.54
C ALA A 231 4.22 5.09 -2.02
N LEU A 232 4.75 3.88 -2.37
CA LEU A 232 4.35 2.95 -3.49
C LEU A 232 5.34 1.86 -4.03
N THR A 233 5.74 1.90 -5.33
CA THR A 233 5.57 0.77 -6.28
C THR A 233 6.50 0.73 -7.54
N VAL A 234 6.01 0.83 -8.80
CA VAL A 234 6.58 0.54 -10.16
C VAL A 234 5.70 1.19 -11.28
N LEU A 235 6.20 1.71 -12.43
CA LEU A 235 5.44 1.99 -13.70
C LEU A 235 6.12 1.66 -15.12
N ALA A 236 6.40 2.64 -16.04
CA ALA A 236 6.77 2.49 -17.48
C ALA A 236 8.25 2.80 -17.89
N SER A 237 8.58 3.70 -18.85
CA SER A 237 10.01 3.99 -19.20
C SER A 237 10.74 4.83 -18.15
N GLY A 238 10.03 5.37 -17.15
CA GLY A 238 10.56 5.92 -15.91
C GLY A 238 10.13 7.31 -15.43
N LYS A 239 9.21 8.12 -16.01
CA LYS A 239 8.79 9.42 -15.40
C LYS A 239 8.46 9.18 -13.92
N VAL A 240 8.31 10.20 -13.09
CA VAL A 240 7.38 9.99 -11.97
C VAL A 240 6.46 11.20 -11.78
N LEU A 241 5.25 10.98 -11.24
CA LEU A 241 4.39 11.93 -10.49
C LEU A 241 3.44 11.24 -9.50
N VAL A 242 3.09 11.98 -8.43
CA VAL A 242 2.27 11.75 -7.22
C VAL A 242 1.68 13.11 -6.69
N THR A 243 1.28 13.24 -5.41
CA THR A 243 0.87 14.42 -4.53
C THR A 243 1.73 14.52 -3.21
N GLY A 244 1.52 15.04 -1.97
CA GLY A 244 0.50 15.67 -1.09
C GLY A 244 1.01 15.87 0.43
N GLY A 245 0.54 16.77 1.32
CA GLY A 245 0.72 16.69 2.82
C GLY A 245 0.83 18.00 3.63
N PHE A 246 0.99 18.08 4.98
CA PHE A 246 0.60 19.31 5.75
C PHE A 246 1.66 20.24 6.44
N THR A 247 1.98 21.45 5.93
CA THR A 247 3.10 22.39 6.33
C THR A 247 3.42 22.82 7.77
N MET A 248 3.20 24.09 8.24
CA MET A 248 3.32 24.86 9.53
C MET A 248 2.04 25.25 10.39
N SER A 249 0.83 25.36 9.82
CA SER A 249 -0.48 25.93 10.24
C SER A 249 -1.73 25.62 9.30
N GLY A 250 -2.34 24.41 9.23
CA GLY A 250 -3.13 23.88 8.06
C GLY A 250 -2.60 22.62 7.29
N SER A 251 -2.65 22.55 5.94
CA SER A 251 -2.39 21.38 5.05
C SER A 251 -1.69 21.70 3.64
N ARG A 252 -1.01 20.87 2.78
CA ARG A 252 -0.37 21.29 1.44
C ARG A 252 -0.62 20.50 0.12
N ALA A 253 -0.95 21.26 -0.91
CA ALA A 253 -1.27 21.11 -2.33
C ALA A 253 -0.09 20.89 -3.28
N VAL A 254 -0.19 21.40 -4.52
CA VAL A 254 0.74 21.49 -5.69
C VAL A 254 1.70 20.27 -5.94
N SER A 255 1.73 19.79 -7.18
CA SER A 255 2.32 18.51 -7.61
C SER A 255 3.04 18.67 -8.92
N GLU A 256 4.08 17.90 -9.24
CA GLU A 256 5.05 18.52 -10.15
C GLU A 256 6.16 17.69 -10.89
N LEU A 257 5.89 16.51 -11.46
CA LEU A 257 6.62 15.86 -12.60
C LEU A 257 8.21 15.61 -12.47
N TYR A 258 8.99 14.93 -13.34
CA TYR A 258 10.50 14.65 -13.26
C TYR A 258 11.18 14.60 -14.67
N ASP A 259 12.51 14.83 -14.85
CA ASP A 259 13.20 14.83 -16.18
C ASP A 259 14.48 13.89 -16.37
N PRO A 260 15.39 13.93 -17.41
CA PRO A 260 16.03 12.70 -17.96
C PRO A 260 17.55 12.40 -17.75
N ALA A 261 18.43 13.40 -17.71
CA ALA A 261 19.89 13.28 -17.53
C ALA A 261 20.62 14.55 -16.93
N THR A 262 19.88 15.45 -16.28
CA THR A 262 19.94 16.92 -16.12
C THR A 262 19.62 17.48 -14.71
N GLY A 263 19.05 16.66 -13.84
CA GLY A 263 18.46 17.06 -12.58
C GLY A 263 17.24 18.01 -12.65
N ALA A 264 16.83 18.56 -13.81
CA ALA A 264 16.23 19.91 -13.89
C ALA A 264 14.70 20.01 -14.18
N TRP A 265 14.06 21.11 -13.73
CA TRP A 265 12.61 21.19 -13.43
C TRP A 265 11.78 22.32 -14.12
N THR A 266 10.62 22.01 -14.76
CA THR A 266 9.58 22.91 -15.35
C THR A 266 8.09 22.37 -15.40
N ALA A 267 7.13 23.18 -14.93
CA ALA A 267 5.63 23.31 -15.02
C ALA A 267 4.56 22.14 -14.96
N THR A 268 3.49 22.29 -14.12
CA THR A 268 2.16 21.58 -14.13
C THR A 268 0.98 22.38 -13.47
N GLY A 269 -0.21 21.86 -13.11
CA GLY A 269 -1.48 22.60 -12.79
C GLY A 269 -2.47 22.07 -11.69
N SER A 270 -3.76 22.50 -11.62
CA SER A 270 -4.58 22.57 -10.35
C SER A 270 -6.07 22.04 -10.34
N LEU A 271 -6.98 22.33 -9.35
CA LEU A 271 -8.05 21.41 -8.82
C LEU A 271 -9.21 21.97 -7.90
N SER A 272 -9.85 21.12 -7.03
CA SER A 272 -10.43 21.53 -5.71
C SER A 272 -10.54 20.61 -4.41
N SER A 273 -9.87 19.44 -4.09
CA SER A 273 -9.56 18.91 -2.66
C SER A 273 -8.34 17.91 -2.40
N ASP A 274 -8.04 17.24 -1.23
CA ASP A 274 -6.63 17.12 -0.69
C ASP A 274 -6.02 16.17 0.51
N ARG A 275 -4.84 15.46 0.34
CA ARG A 275 -3.97 14.28 0.94
C ARG A 275 -2.34 14.18 1.33
N PHE A 276 -1.70 13.18 2.05
CA PHE A 276 -0.23 12.70 2.50
C PHE A 276 0.37 11.22 2.99
N ARG A 277 -0.30 10.05 3.24
CA ARG A 277 0.09 8.62 3.25
C ARG A 277 -0.45 7.75 2.07
N HIS A 278 -1.74 7.89 1.61
CA HIS A 278 -2.56 7.20 0.54
C HIS A 278 -1.97 6.05 -0.22
N THR A 279 -2.36 5.89 -1.46
CA THR A 279 -2.62 4.61 -2.10
C THR A 279 -2.66 4.80 -3.58
N THR A 280 -1.52 4.81 -4.24
CA THR A 280 -1.59 4.64 -5.68
C THR A 280 -0.46 3.65 -6.08
N THR A 281 -0.77 2.72 -6.99
CA THR A 281 -0.48 1.27 -7.12
C THR A 281 0.47 0.95 -8.34
N LEU A 282 0.14 0.25 -9.45
CA LEU A 282 0.76 0.13 -10.82
C LEU A 282 -0.40 -0.10 -11.85
N LEU A 283 -0.21 -0.46 -13.13
CA LEU A 283 -0.81 -1.60 -13.91
C LEU A 283 -0.06 -1.73 -15.27
N GLN A 284 -0.80 -1.98 -16.36
CA GLN A 284 -0.46 -2.27 -17.73
C GLN A 284 0.43 -1.24 -18.45
N SER A 285 -0.19 -0.41 -19.29
CA SER A 285 0.49 0.37 -20.32
C SER A 285 0.77 1.86 -20.01
N GLY A 286 0.17 2.57 -19.06
CA GLY A 286 -1.02 2.33 -18.25
C GLY A 286 -1.55 3.57 -17.44
N LYS A 287 -2.89 3.82 -17.24
CA LYS A 287 -3.61 4.90 -16.47
C LYS A 287 -3.24 4.95 -14.97
N VAL A 288 -4.03 5.32 -13.93
CA VAL A 288 -3.61 5.02 -12.49
C VAL A 288 -4.73 4.69 -11.47
N LEU A 289 -4.51 4.39 -10.18
CA LEU A 289 -5.47 4.32 -9.08
C LEU A 289 -5.05 4.90 -7.71
N VAL A 290 -5.48 6.15 -7.50
CA VAL A 290 -6.08 6.84 -6.33
C VAL A 290 -6.50 6.08 -5.04
N VAL A 291 -6.29 6.65 -3.81
CA VAL A 291 -7.23 6.68 -2.62
C VAL A 291 -7.04 7.84 -1.57
N GLY A 292 -7.66 8.03 -0.38
CA GLY A 292 -7.74 9.38 0.34
C GLY A 292 -6.61 10.06 1.21
N GLY A 293 -6.91 10.46 2.47
CA GLY A 293 -6.08 11.20 3.53
C GLY A 293 -6.78 11.81 4.84
N HIS A 294 -6.09 12.35 5.88
CA HIS A 294 -6.60 12.85 7.20
C HIS A 294 -6.26 14.36 7.35
N SER A 295 -6.99 15.25 8.07
CA SER A 295 -6.96 16.75 7.89
C SER A 295 -6.50 17.58 9.07
N LEU A 296 -6.23 18.87 8.77
CA LEU A 296 -6.16 19.95 9.76
C LEU A 296 -6.89 21.27 9.40
N MET A 297 -7.63 21.43 8.28
CA MET A 297 -8.56 22.59 8.11
C MET A 297 -10.01 22.21 7.82
N GLY A 298 -10.47 21.02 8.24
CA GLY A 298 -11.89 20.67 8.21
C GLY A 298 -12.32 19.25 8.58
N THR A 299 -13.54 18.94 8.15
CA THR A 299 -14.56 17.94 8.61
C THR A 299 -14.20 16.43 8.55
N GLY A 300 -15.15 15.52 8.22
CA GLY A 300 -14.92 14.07 7.94
C GLY A 300 -14.00 13.84 6.73
N THR A 301 -13.68 12.64 6.25
CA THR A 301 -12.58 12.45 5.24
C THR A 301 -12.98 12.45 3.76
N LEU A 302 -12.03 12.32 2.81
CA LEU A 302 -12.28 12.75 1.41
C LEU A 302 -13.10 11.80 0.59
N ALA A 303 -14.22 12.34 0.15
CA ALA A 303 -15.16 11.84 -0.82
C ALA A 303 -14.68 11.92 -2.30
N THR A 304 -13.43 11.55 -2.69
CA THR A 304 -12.91 11.87 -4.07
C THR A 304 -11.79 11.05 -4.77
N ALA A 305 -12.11 10.37 -5.91
CA ALA A 305 -11.38 9.45 -6.86
C ALA A 305 -10.15 9.98 -7.72
N GLU A 306 -10.17 9.85 -9.08
CA GLU A 306 -9.74 10.89 -10.06
C GLU A 306 -8.36 10.68 -10.86
N LEU A 307 -8.20 10.83 -12.24
CA LEU A 307 -7.64 9.83 -13.28
C LEU A 307 -6.27 9.69 -14.11
N TYR A 308 -5.76 10.64 -14.91
CA TYR A 308 -4.77 10.67 -16.01
C TYR A 308 -5.24 10.28 -17.43
N ASP A 309 -4.76 11.02 -18.43
CA ASP A 309 -4.90 10.82 -19.89
C ASP A 309 -3.68 11.54 -20.59
N PRO A 310 -3.07 11.01 -21.68
CA PRO A 310 -1.70 10.43 -21.56
C PRO A 310 -0.43 11.29 -21.77
N ALA A 311 -0.53 12.49 -22.34
CA ALA A 311 0.57 13.41 -22.70
C ALA A 311 0.15 14.90 -22.62
N THR A 312 -0.98 15.13 -21.94
CA THR A 312 -1.89 16.27 -22.04
C THR A 312 -1.80 17.26 -20.89
N GLY A 313 -1.58 16.76 -19.68
CA GLY A 313 -1.81 17.49 -18.44
C GLY A 313 -2.81 16.75 -17.55
N ALA A 314 -4.01 16.36 -18.02
CA ALA A 314 -5.24 17.20 -18.19
C ALA A 314 -6.58 16.37 -18.10
N TRP A 315 -7.69 16.89 -17.50
CA TRP A 315 -8.56 16.09 -16.58
C TRP A 315 -10.17 16.10 -16.79
N LYS A 316 -10.93 14.99 -16.56
CA LYS A 316 -12.43 14.73 -16.47
C LYS A 316 -12.91 13.67 -15.38
N ALA A 317 -14.02 13.97 -14.63
CA ALA A 317 -14.77 13.30 -13.50
C ALA A 317 -14.98 11.73 -13.41
N THR A 318 -15.17 11.15 -12.18
CA THR A 318 -15.59 9.74 -11.75
C THR A 318 -16.61 9.70 -10.52
N GLY A 319 -16.76 8.63 -9.70
CA GLY A 319 -18.00 8.29 -8.89
C GLY A 319 -17.88 7.98 -7.36
N SER A 320 -19.00 7.75 -6.61
CA SER A 320 -19.15 7.95 -5.12
C SER A 320 -20.00 6.93 -4.31
N LEU A 321 -20.10 7.12 -2.97
CA LEU A 321 -20.43 6.10 -1.93
C LEU A 321 -21.06 6.72 -0.59
N PRO A 322 -20.99 6.14 0.66
CA PRO A 322 -21.45 6.77 1.95
C PRO A 322 -20.53 7.54 2.99
N MET A 323 -19.65 6.98 3.88
CA MET A 323 -18.89 7.75 4.94
C MET A 323 -17.35 7.47 5.24
N GLY A 324 -16.43 8.46 5.09
CA GLY A 324 -14.92 8.58 5.25
C GLY A 324 -13.96 7.50 5.82
N ILE A 325 -12.72 7.31 5.27
CA ILE A 325 -11.93 6.04 5.41
C ILE A 325 -10.35 5.84 5.12
N SER A 326 -9.41 6.03 6.07
CA SER A 326 -7.88 5.88 6.14
C SER A 326 -6.93 4.65 6.30
N GLN A 327 -5.64 4.98 6.26
CA GLN A 327 -4.60 4.30 6.98
C GLN A 327 -4.30 2.94 6.31
N HIS A 328 -5.20 2.02 5.89
CA HIS A 328 -5.42 1.35 4.55
C HIS A 328 -4.29 0.82 3.52
N THR A 329 -4.42 -0.27 2.69
CA THR A 329 -3.35 -0.88 1.76
C THR A 329 -3.65 -0.57 0.29
N ALA A 330 -2.83 -1.05 -0.65
CA ALA A 330 -3.38 -1.74 -1.81
C ALA A 330 -2.40 -2.73 -2.47
N THR A 331 -2.90 -3.53 -3.38
CA THR A 331 -2.20 -4.52 -4.22
C THR A 331 -2.87 -4.52 -5.59
N LEU A 332 -2.62 -5.50 -6.46
CA LEU A 332 -2.97 -5.52 -7.89
C LEU A 332 -2.67 -7.02 -8.25
N LEU A 333 -3.48 -7.73 -9.03
CA LEU A 333 -4.01 -9.12 -8.99
C LEU A 333 -4.21 -9.75 -10.44
N PRO A 334 -5.04 -10.77 -10.80
CA PRO A 334 -4.76 -11.63 -11.98
C PRO A 334 -5.65 -11.40 -13.22
N SER A 335 -6.99 -11.36 -13.09
CA SER A 335 -7.92 -11.54 -14.22
C SER A 335 -9.34 -10.93 -14.11
N GLY A 336 -10.13 -11.00 -13.05
CA GLY A 336 -9.86 -11.20 -11.62
C GLY A 336 -9.91 -9.84 -10.91
N ARG A 337 -10.93 -9.65 -10.06
CA ARG A 337 -11.43 -8.38 -9.49
C ARG A 337 -10.56 -7.97 -8.28
N VAL A 338 -10.80 -6.85 -7.59
CA VAL A 338 -9.65 -6.21 -6.91
C VAL A 338 -9.90 -5.22 -5.74
N LEU A 339 -10.51 -5.70 -4.66
CA LEU A 339 -10.43 -5.35 -3.20
C LEU A 339 -9.99 -3.98 -2.54
N LEU A 340 -10.42 -3.73 -1.27
CA LEU A 340 -9.89 -2.79 -0.20
C LEU A 340 -9.91 -3.16 1.37
N ALA A 341 -9.34 -4.23 1.89
CA ALA A 341 -9.46 -4.63 3.32
C ALA A 341 -8.81 -3.80 4.51
N GLY A 342 -9.25 -2.62 5.00
CA GLY A 342 -8.99 -2.22 6.44
C GLY A 342 -8.69 -0.79 7.00
N GLY A 343 -9.50 -0.36 7.98
CA GLY A 343 -9.29 0.65 9.05
C GLY A 343 -10.52 1.54 9.37
N HIS A 344 -10.39 2.53 10.26
CA HIS A 344 -11.18 3.60 11.00
C HIS A 344 -12.43 4.57 10.58
N LEU A 345 -13.75 4.28 10.75
CA LEU A 345 -14.89 5.22 10.89
C LEU A 345 -14.63 6.33 11.90
N THR A 346 -15.56 7.25 11.90
CA THR A 346 -15.38 8.61 12.38
C THR A 346 -15.04 8.59 13.88
N ASP A 347 -13.84 8.85 14.40
CA ASP A 347 -13.30 8.62 15.79
C ASP A 347 -12.54 7.31 16.07
N GLY A 348 -13.20 6.29 16.58
CA GLY A 348 -12.59 5.54 17.69
C GLY A 348 -13.14 4.13 18.06
N ARG A 349 -13.87 3.38 17.19
CA ARG A 349 -14.46 2.02 17.43
C ARG A 349 -14.38 1.00 16.23
N GLU A 350 -13.38 0.11 16.10
CA GLU A 350 -12.99 -0.57 14.82
C GLU A 350 -13.93 -1.62 14.19
N SER A 351 -13.87 -1.83 12.84
CA SER A 351 -14.96 -2.52 12.10
C SER A 351 -14.73 -3.24 10.72
N THR A 352 -15.82 -3.50 9.96
CA THR A 352 -15.99 -4.62 8.99
C THR A 352 -16.87 -4.34 7.70
N SER A 353 -16.36 -3.86 6.52
CA SER A 353 -17.12 -3.59 5.24
C SER A 353 -16.28 -3.90 3.96
N ALA A 354 -16.86 -4.03 2.75
CA ALA A 354 -16.21 -4.25 1.44
C ALA A 354 -17.05 -3.64 0.28
N TRP A 355 -16.45 -3.37 -0.89
CA TRP A 355 -17.02 -2.97 -2.20
C TRP A 355 -16.07 -3.59 -3.34
N LEU A 356 -16.42 -3.83 -4.64
CA LEU A 356 -15.59 -4.65 -5.64
C LEU A 356 -15.63 -4.20 -7.14
N TYR A 357 -15.17 -4.88 -8.23
CA TYR A 357 -15.36 -4.39 -9.65
C TYR A 357 -14.94 -5.31 -10.85
N ASP A 358 -15.58 -5.13 -12.04
CA ASP A 358 -15.23 -5.75 -13.36
C ASP A 358 -14.92 -4.73 -14.51
N PRO A 359 -14.11 -5.07 -15.54
CA PRO A 359 -12.83 -4.39 -15.82
C PRO A 359 -12.78 -3.01 -16.54
N GLU A 360 -13.89 -2.30 -16.75
CA GLU A 360 -14.03 -1.35 -17.89
C GLU A 360 -15.14 -0.28 -17.72
N THR A 361 -15.98 -0.46 -16.70
CA THR A 361 -17.44 -0.46 -16.71
C THR A 361 -18.10 0.77 -16.10
N GLU A 362 -17.37 1.86 -16.07
CA GLU A 362 -17.59 2.94 -15.14
C GLU A 362 -17.38 2.44 -13.69
N ALA A 363 -17.96 1.33 -13.18
CA ALA A 363 -17.76 0.94 -11.76
C ALA A 363 -17.93 -0.54 -11.25
N TRP A 364 -18.46 -0.70 -10.03
CA TRP A 364 -18.06 -1.66 -8.99
C TRP A 364 -19.10 -2.73 -8.55
N THR A 365 -18.66 -3.78 -7.87
CA THR A 365 -19.32 -5.09 -7.69
C THR A 365 -19.48 -5.46 -6.21
N SER A 366 -20.20 -6.55 -5.88
CA SER A 366 -20.39 -7.04 -4.50
C SER A 366 -19.45 -8.22 -4.07
N THR A 367 -19.29 -8.52 -2.75
CA THR A 367 -18.39 -9.46 -2.02
C THR A 367 -18.84 -9.63 -0.54
N VAL A 368 -18.09 -10.35 0.33
CA VAL A 368 -18.30 -10.53 1.80
C VAL A 368 -17.01 -10.31 2.67
N ALA A 369 -16.86 -10.97 3.85
CA ALA A 369 -16.38 -10.49 5.16
C ALA A 369 -15.14 -11.11 5.88
N LEU A 370 -14.24 -10.28 6.45
CA LEU A 370 -13.13 -10.71 7.33
C LEU A 370 -13.47 -10.93 8.81
N ASN A 371 -12.46 -11.36 9.59
CA ASN A 371 -12.63 -11.96 10.91
C ASN A 371 -12.02 -11.19 12.08
N ALA A 372 -10.69 -10.98 12.14
CA ALA A 372 -10.01 -10.30 13.27
C ALA A 372 -9.28 -8.96 12.89
N PRO A 373 -9.24 -7.93 13.75
CA PRO A 373 -9.33 -6.48 13.40
C PRO A 373 -8.38 -5.77 12.37
N ARG A 374 -8.77 -5.11 11.20
CA ARG A 374 -7.95 -4.39 10.10
C ARG A 374 -7.98 -2.88 9.72
N GLY A 375 -6.98 -2.00 9.41
CA GLY A 375 -5.52 -1.76 8.97
C GLY A 375 -4.21 -1.29 9.79
N SER A 376 -3.12 -0.73 9.23
CA SER A 376 -1.59 -0.69 9.47
C SER A 376 -0.76 -1.79 8.87
N HIS A 377 -1.27 -2.44 7.85
CA HIS A 377 -0.86 -3.71 7.41
C HIS A 377 -0.32 -3.74 5.97
N GLU A 378 0.65 -4.58 5.59
CA GLU A 378 1.27 -4.70 4.23
C GLU A 378 0.56 -5.55 3.17
N ALA A 379 1.00 -5.66 1.90
CA ALA A 379 0.19 -6.24 0.79
C ALA A 379 0.77 -7.20 -0.31
N VAL A 380 1.78 -8.02 -0.05
CA VAL A 380 2.35 -9.11 -0.91
C VAL A 380 1.46 -10.35 -1.38
N LEU A 381 1.21 -10.44 -2.69
CA LEU A 381 0.58 -11.45 -3.61
C LEU A 381 1.24 -12.83 -4.04
N LEU A 382 1.10 -14.01 -3.37
CA LEU A 382 1.88 -15.33 -3.40
C LEU A 382 2.75 -15.79 -4.60
N THR A 383 3.29 -16.99 -4.45
CA THR A 383 3.73 -17.85 -5.55
C THR A 383 2.60 -18.31 -6.50
N SER A 384 1.43 -18.67 -5.92
CA SER A 384 0.47 -19.68 -6.44
C SER A 384 -0.81 -19.18 -7.14
N GLY A 385 -1.09 -17.92 -6.90
CA GLY A 385 -2.34 -17.23 -7.06
C GLY A 385 -2.37 -16.19 -5.95
N LYS A 386 -2.20 -16.67 -4.72
CA LYS A 386 -2.61 -16.01 -3.48
C LYS A 386 -1.82 -14.76 -3.06
N VAL A 387 -1.42 -14.75 -1.80
CA VAL A 387 -1.19 -13.64 -0.88
C VAL A 387 -0.29 -14.21 0.25
N LEU A 388 -0.02 -13.49 1.33
CA LEU A 388 0.04 -14.06 2.70
C LEU A 388 -0.30 -12.92 3.69
N ALA A 389 -0.14 -12.96 5.02
CA ALA A 389 -0.06 -11.70 5.79
C ALA A 389 0.31 -11.75 7.27
N VAL A 390 0.43 -10.56 7.87
CA VAL A 390 1.16 -10.35 9.14
C VAL A 390 0.84 -9.02 9.94
N GLY A 391 -0.34 -8.69 10.53
CA GLY A 391 -0.42 -7.74 11.67
C GLY A 391 -1.68 -6.83 11.91
N GLY A 392 -1.91 -6.08 13.06
CA GLY A 392 -3.00 -5.08 13.36
C GLY A 392 -3.02 -4.05 14.52
N THR A 393 -4.11 -3.23 14.69
CA THR A 393 -4.80 -2.70 15.92
C THR A 393 -6.18 -1.96 15.87
N ASP A 394 -6.45 -0.77 16.48
CA ASP A 394 -7.81 -0.22 16.85
C ASP A 394 -8.03 1.08 17.77
N GLY A 395 -7.17 2.11 17.97
CA GLY A 395 -7.23 3.19 19.04
C GLY A 395 -6.06 3.34 20.10
N THR A 396 -6.07 2.79 21.35
CA THR A 396 -5.00 2.96 22.42
C THR A 396 -4.14 1.83 23.14
N THR A 397 -4.45 0.51 23.35
CA THR A 397 -3.74 -0.42 24.31
C THR A 397 -2.79 -1.59 23.84
N SER A 398 -3.23 -2.87 23.67
CA SER A 398 -2.43 -4.12 23.45
C SER A 398 -2.63 -5.10 22.25
N SER A 399 -1.50 -5.41 21.61
CA SER A 399 -1.17 -6.60 20.81
C SER A 399 -1.97 -7.93 20.92
N LEU A 400 -3.20 -7.97 20.38
CA LEU A 400 -3.89 -9.15 19.78
C LEU A 400 -2.99 -9.85 18.73
N ALA A 401 -3.49 -10.92 18.10
CA ALA A 401 -2.62 -11.86 17.43
C ALA A 401 -2.91 -12.27 15.95
N THR A 402 -4.12 -12.55 15.41
CA THR A 402 -4.38 -13.65 14.38
C THR A 402 -3.64 -13.79 13.00
N ALA A 403 -4.26 -14.37 11.93
CA ALA A 403 -3.83 -14.28 10.50
C ALA A 403 -5.00 -14.15 9.38
N GLU A 404 -5.02 -14.43 8.01
CA GLU A 404 -6.15 -14.72 6.93
C GLU A 404 -5.80 -15.69 5.62
N VAL A 405 -6.65 -16.25 4.66
CA VAL A 405 -6.44 -17.33 3.49
C VAL A 405 -6.98 -17.50 1.97
N TYR A 406 -8.14 -17.10 1.38
CA TYR A 406 -8.69 -17.50 0.01
C TYR A 406 -8.00 -17.07 -1.35
N SER A 407 -8.75 -17.07 -2.48
CA SER A 407 -8.35 -17.06 -3.93
C SER A 407 -9.48 -16.80 -4.99
N PRO A 408 -9.23 -16.14 -6.16
CA PRO A 408 -10.04 -15.16 -6.93
C PRO A 408 -11.36 -15.64 -7.46
N GLY A 409 -11.40 -16.91 -7.83
CA GLY A 409 -12.62 -17.47 -8.38
C GLY A 409 -13.72 -17.54 -7.33
N MET A 410 -13.39 -17.48 -6.03
CA MET A 410 -14.02 -18.40 -5.09
C MET A 410 -14.73 -17.87 -3.84
N ASP A 411 -14.50 -16.66 -3.33
CA ASP A 411 -15.20 -16.24 -2.10
C ASP A 411 -14.96 -17.14 -0.83
N THR A 412 -13.95 -18.05 -0.73
CA THR A 412 -13.94 -19.23 0.21
C THR A 412 -12.73 -19.61 1.12
N TRP A 413 -13.00 -20.14 2.36
CA TRP A 413 -11.99 -20.42 3.42
C TRP A 413 -12.45 -20.80 4.89
N ARG A 414 -11.55 -20.66 5.91
CA ARG A 414 -11.46 -21.21 7.33
C ARG A 414 -10.64 -20.45 8.48
N ASP A 415 -9.46 -20.91 8.98
CA ASP A 415 -8.44 -20.28 9.90
C ASP A 415 -7.01 -20.92 9.69
N THR A 416 -5.84 -20.39 10.15
CA THR A 416 -4.52 -21.14 10.21
C THR A 416 -3.65 -20.82 11.46
N ALA A 417 -2.34 -21.13 11.51
CA ALA A 417 -1.61 -21.37 12.77
C ALA A 417 -0.75 -20.26 13.42
N ALA A 418 -0.50 -20.42 14.71
CA ALA A 418 0.19 -19.50 15.60
C ALA A 418 1.66 -19.18 15.28
N LEU A 419 2.06 -18.02 15.77
CA LEU A 419 3.39 -17.58 16.19
C LEU A 419 3.25 -17.26 17.71
N SER A 420 4.17 -16.52 18.33
CA SER A 420 4.31 -16.43 19.80
C SER A 420 3.94 -15.12 20.60
N THR A 421 3.28 -14.07 20.07
CA THR A 421 2.71 -12.81 20.69
C THR A 421 1.84 -11.96 19.64
N GLY A 422 1.81 -10.59 19.59
CA GLY A 422 1.10 -9.73 18.55
C GLY A 422 1.86 -9.16 17.31
N ARG A 423 1.53 -8.02 16.64
CA ARG A 423 2.26 -7.40 15.45
C ARG A 423 1.47 -6.34 14.63
N ALA A 424 1.90 -5.12 14.43
CA ALA A 424 1.04 -3.98 14.13
C ALA A 424 1.53 -2.92 13.13
N SER A 425 2.37 -3.19 12.15
CA SER A 425 2.93 -2.38 11.05
C SER A 425 4.42 -2.61 10.80
N ASN A 426 4.68 -3.44 9.80
CA ASN A 426 5.86 -4.25 9.60
C ASN A 426 5.90 -4.80 8.13
N VAL A 427 7.04 -5.02 7.46
CA VAL A 427 7.40 -4.86 6.01
C VAL A 427 7.62 -6.03 5.04
N ALA A 428 6.66 -6.36 4.22
CA ALA A 428 6.65 -7.65 3.56
C ALA A 428 7.46 -7.80 2.22
N VAL A 429 8.70 -8.34 2.24
CA VAL A 429 9.80 -8.13 1.23
C VAL A 429 10.54 -9.35 0.51
N LEU A 430 10.07 -10.00 -0.59
CA LEU A 430 10.32 -11.43 -1.10
C LEU A 430 11.67 -12.05 -1.78
N LEU A 431 12.93 -12.26 -1.32
CA LEU A 431 14.22 -12.84 -2.02
C LEU A 431 14.53 -13.07 -3.60
N PRO A 432 14.95 -14.24 -4.23
CA PRO A 432 14.73 -14.47 -5.71
C PRO A 432 14.28 -15.90 -6.24
N SER A 433 13.06 -16.04 -6.88
CA SER A 433 12.15 -17.23 -7.20
C SER A 433 10.72 -17.41 -6.49
N GLY A 434 10.50 -18.09 -5.32
CA GLY A 434 9.24 -18.04 -4.48
C GLY A 434 9.26 -18.54 -2.98
N ASP A 435 9.39 -17.66 -1.95
CA ASP A 435 9.30 -17.87 -0.45
C ASP A 435 8.51 -16.74 0.32
N VAL A 436 8.65 -16.38 1.66
CA VAL A 436 7.90 -15.26 2.36
C VAL A 436 8.38 -14.51 3.76
N LEU A 437 9.54 -14.54 4.48
CA LEU A 437 10.17 -13.49 5.46
C LEU A 437 9.42 -12.59 6.57
N VAL A 438 9.74 -12.27 7.89
CA VAL A 438 8.74 -11.48 8.75
C VAL A 438 8.80 -10.39 9.96
N THR A 439 9.82 -9.65 10.50
CA THR A 439 9.86 -8.87 11.85
C THR A 439 9.18 -7.51 12.28
N GLY A 440 9.44 -6.97 13.52
CA GLY A 440 9.01 -5.71 14.21
C GLY A 440 8.30 -5.78 15.58
N GLY A 441 7.68 -4.81 16.29
CA GLY A 441 7.16 -3.45 16.06
C GLY A 441 6.32 -2.75 17.21
N ALA A 442 5.75 -1.54 17.04
CA ALA A 442 4.80 -0.88 17.98
C ALA A 442 3.92 -1.84 18.77
N SER A 443 4.28 -2.18 19.98
CA SER A 443 3.58 -3.10 20.84
C SER A 443 3.42 -2.47 22.20
N ALA A 444 2.63 -3.11 23.05
CA ALA A 444 2.40 -2.71 24.42
C ALA A 444 3.65 -2.59 25.33
N THR A 445 4.89 -2.69 24.81
CA THR A 445 6.12 -2.75 25.63
C THR A 445 7.26 -1.80 25.25
N GLY A 446 7.18 -1.07 24.14
CA GLY A 446 8.41 -0.65 23.45
C GLY A 446 9.22 -1.86 22.91
N ALA A 447 10.05 -1.68 21.89
CA ALA A 447 10.96 -2.70 21.32
C ALA A 447 10.42 -4.07 20.90
N LEU A 448 10.67 -4.40 19.65
CA LEU A 448 10.86 -5.68 19.13
C LEU A 448 11.90 -5.76 18.04
N MET A 449 12.50 -6.94 18.01
CA MET A 449 12.06 -8.27 18.54
C MET A 449 11.33 -9.20 17.54
N SER A 450 11.54 -10.49 17.84
CA SER A 450 10.72 -11.65 17.53
C SER A 450 10.73 -12.19 16.13
N ALA A 451 10.77 -13.55 15.98
CA ALA A 451 10.09 -14.28 14.92
C ALA A 451 9.13 -15.36 15.36
N GLU A 452 8.15 -15.59 14.47
CA GLU A 452 7.98 -16.92 13.89
C GLU A 452 7.73 -16.81 12.32
N LEU A 453 8.55 -17.49 11.47
CA LEU A 453 8.52 -17.83 9.99
C LEU A 453 7.20 -18.35 9.45
N PHE A 454 7.17 -18.97 8.28
CA PHE A 454 6.00 -19.59 7.72
C PHE A 454 6.47 -20.54 6.59
N ASN A 455 7.51 -21.38 6.75
CA ASN A 455 8.28 -22.23 5.81
C ASN A 455 7.43 -23.12 4.88
N PRO A 456 7.65 -23.11 3.57
CA PRO A 456 6.66 -23.11 2.46
C PRO A 456 5.09 -22.66 2.76
N LYS A 457 3.73 -22.86 2.48
CA LYS A 457 2.53 -23.60 1.82
C LYS A 457 1.79 -24.83 2.48
N ASN A 458 1.43 -24.89 3.78
CA ASN A 458 0.71 -25.96 4.50
C ASN A 458 0.31 -25.61 5.96
N GLU A 459 0.87 -24.54 6.52
CA GLU A 459 0.19 -23.69 7.52
C GLU A 459 0.63 -23.73 9.06
N SER A 460 1.79 -24.31 9.59
CA SER A 460 2.34 -24.24 11.03
C SER A 460 3.85 -24.66 11.52
N TRP A 461 4.60 -23.82 12.35
CA TRP A 461 5.79 -23.88 13.39
C TRP A 461 7.31 -24.47 13.31
N SER A 462 8.40 -23.74 13.77
CA SER A 462 9.91 -24.01 13.98
C SER A 462 10.94 -22.84 14.51
N SER A 463 12.24 -22.57 14.09
CA SER A 463 13.22 -21.49 14.67
C SER A 463 14.54 -20.92 13.88
N ALA A 464 14.97 -19.60 13.95
CA ALA A 464 16.04 -18.86 13.14
C ALA A 464 16.86 -17.54 13.62
N GLY A 465 16.84 -16.99 14.88
CA GLY A 465 17.72 -15.88 15.44
C GLY A 465 17.14 -14.55 16.13
N GLU A 466 17.96 -13.71 16.82
CA GLU A 466 17.60 -12.45 17.54
C GLU A 466 18.33 -11.08 17.21
N MET A 467 17.70 -9.86 16.99
CA MET A 467 18.36 -8.55 16.66
C MET A 467 19.10 -7.76 17.79
N LEU A 468 19.83 -6.66 17.42
CA LEU A 468 20.19 -5.45 18.23
C LEU A 468 19.57 -4.07 17.71
N THR A 469 19.10 -3.85 16.45
CA THR A 469 18.11 -2.76 16.16
C THR A 469 16.68 -3.26 16.36
N ALA A 470 15.76 -2.34 16.58
CA ALA A 470 14.57 -2.55 17.37
C ALA A 470 13.51 -1.48 17.05
N ARG A 471 12.63 -1.63 16.06
CA ARG A 471 12.29 -0.59 15.01
C ARG A 471 10.84 -0.19 14.34
N GLN A 472 9.79 0.50 14.90
CA GLN A 472 8.29 0.44 14.59
C GLN A 472 7.80 0.73 13.09
N SER A 473 7.57 1.98 12.62
CA SER A 473 7.00 2.36 11.32
C SER A 473 7.80 2.13 10.03
N PHE A 474 8.22 0.91 9.77
CA PHE A 474 9.54 0.72 9.16
C PHE A 474 9.59 -0.03 7.75
N GLY A 475 10.68 -0.37 7.02
CA GLY A 475 10.72 -0.68 5.53
C GLY A 475 12.03 -1.22 4.84
N ALA A 476 12.04 -1.59 3.52
CA ALA A 476 13.14 -2.30 2.76
C ALA A 476 13.15 -2.20 1.17
N THR A 477 14.26 -2.21 0.38
CA THR A 477 14.36 -2.00 -1.15
C THR A 477 14.96 -3.24 -1.86
N LEU A 478 14.74 -3.99 -2.98
CA LEU A 478 15.78 -4.99 -3.57
C LEU A 478 17.03 -4.26 -4.16
N LEU A 479 18.21 -4.85 -4.58
CA LEU A 479 19.50 -4.31 -5.23
C LEU A 479 20.12 -5.13 -6.43
N PRO A 480 21.46 -5.37 -6.61
CA PRO A 480 22.02 -6.40 -7.55
C PRO A 480 22.30 -7.93 -7.23
N SER A 481 22.24 -8.53 -6.03
CA SER A 481 22.50 -10.02 -5.90
C SER A 481 21.82 -10.90 -4.80
N GLY A 482 20.53 -10.72 -4.51
CA GLY A 482 19.55 -11.63 -3.84
C GLY A 482 18.64 -11.16 -2.66
N ARG A 483 18.92 -10.05 -1.97
CA ARG A 483 19.21 -9.84 -0.54
C ARG A 483 18.02 -9.11 0.22
N VAL A 484 18.08 -8.53 1.45
CA VAL A 484 16.94 -7.97 2.32
C VAL A 484 17.17 -6.77 3.34
N LEU A 485 18.09 -5.81 3.09
CA LEU A 485 18.36 -4.54 3.83
C LEU A 485 17.13 -3.61 4.20
N VAL A 486 17.10 -2.83 5.31
CA VAL A 486 15.92 -2.11 5.89
C VAL A 486 16.17 -0.85 6.83
N ALA A 487 15.79 0.45 6.56
CA ALA A 487 15.87 1.65 7.51
C ALA A 487 14.96 2.90 7.25
N GLY A 488 14.70 3.80 8.24
CA GLY A 488 15.10 3.73 9.68
C GLY A 488 14.52 4.39 11.01
N GLY A 489 13.22 4.60 11.37
CA GLY A 489 12.61 5.63 12.32
C GLY A 489 12.53 5.58 13.94
N THR A 490 11.59 6.05 14.83
CA THR A 490 11.43 6.02 16.35
C THR A 490 11.71 4.76 17.23
N ASN A 491 12.68 4.84 18.14
CA ASN A 491 12.87 4.02 19.36
C ASN A 491 12.20 4.59 20.63
N ASP A 492 12.93 4.60 21.75
CA ASP A 492 12.47 5.06 23.07
C ASP A 492 13.28 6.26 23.61
N LYS A 493 14.30 6.74 22.88
CA LYS A 493 15.34 7.68 23.34
C LYS A 493 15.41 9.00 22.58
N GLY A 494 15.60 8.87 21.27
CA GLY A 494 16.11 9.89 20.39
C GLY A 494 16.48 9.26 19.07
N PRO A 495 16.21 9.92 17.92
CA PRO A 495 16.48 9.48 16.58
C PRO A 495 17.66 8.52 16.43
N THR A 496 17.69 7.60 15.46
CA THR A 496 18.65 6.49 15.52
C THR A 496 19.59 6.44 14.35
N SER A 497 20.72 5.82 14.69
CA SER A 497 21.62 5.31 13.70
C SER A 497 21.09 3.99 13.17
N GLY A 498 21.49 2.91 13.84
CA GLY A 498 21.57 1.50 13.42
C GLY A 498 20.42 0.93 12.61
N THR A 499 20.75 -0.13 11.86
CA THR A 499 20.65 -0.25 10.38
C THR A 499 21.75 -1.23 9.98
N GLU A 500 21.67 -2.12 8.97
CA GLU A 500 22.82 -2.97 8.50
C GLU A 500 22.68 -3.88 7.20
N LEU A 501 23.03 -5.17 7.25
CA LEU A 501 23.05 -6.23 6.23
C LEU A 501 22.57 -7.70 6.56
N TYR A 502 21.34 -8.21 6.85
CA TYR A 502 21.06 -9.70 7.02
C TYR A 502 21.23 -10.45 5.70
N ASP A 503 20.65 -11.65 5.51
CA ASP A 503 21.10 -12.75 4.65
C ASP A 503 20.49 -14.21 4.93
N PRO A 504 19.28 -14.60 4.41
CA PRO A 504 18.46 -15.76 4.83
C PRO A 504 18.88 -17.20 4.58
N ALA A 505 19.80 -17.54 3.66
CA ALA A 505 20.26 -18.93 3.58
C ALA A 505 21.24 -19.29 4.70
N THR A 506 21.62 -18.35 5.59
CA THR A 506 22.00 -18.73 6.96
C THR A 506 21.38 -17.91 8.10
N ARG A 507 20.34 -17.10 7.84
CA ARG A 507 19.42 -16.66 8.92
C ARG A 507 20.16 -15.82 10.00
N SER A 508 20.83 -14.72 9.62
CA SER A 508 21.80 -14.02 10.49
C SER A 508 22.02 -12.49 10.24
N TRP A 509 22.70 -11.74 11.09
CA TRP A 509 22.49 -10.29 11.18
C TRP A 509 23.70 -9.70 12.03
N ALA A 510 24.48 -8.67 11.62
CA ALA A 510 25.51 -7.91 12.40
C ALA A 510 25.60 -6.31 12.29
N SER A 511 26.48 -5.65 11.48
CA SER A 511 26.42 -4.16 11.21
C SER A 511 27.09 -3.60 9.92
N ALA A 512 26.42 -2.73 9.15
CA ALA A 512 26.75 -2.16 7.84
C ALA A 512 26.81 -0.59 7.63
N GLY A 513 27.17 0.30 8.59
CA GLY A 513 27.51 1.74 8.34
C GLY A 513 26.56 2.99 8.33
N ASN A 514 27.11 4.20 8.55
CA ASN A 514 26.31 5.31 9.12
C ASN A 514 25.32 6.18 8.25
N LEU A 515 24.88 7.32 8.80
CA LEU A 515 24.23 8.49 8.19
C LEU A 515 24.87 9.71 8.96
N PHE A 516 24.64 11.00 8.66
CA PHE A 516 25.31 12.12 9.40
C PHE A 516 24.42 12.99 10.40
N ALA A 517 23.05 12.98 10.54
CA ALA A 517 22.28 13.69 11.65
C ALA A 517 20.77 13.26 12.04
N PRO A 518 19.91 13.90 12.93
CA PRO A 518 18.60 13.39 13.54
C PRO A 518 17.35 13.04 12.65
N ARG A 519 16.23 12.39 13.09
CA ARG A 519 15.38 11.52 12.20
C ARG A 519 13.89 11.24 12.69
N SER A 520 12.92 10.51 11.97
CA SER A 520 11.37 10.21 12.03
C SER A 520 10.04 10.27 11.00
N GLU A 521 9.60 10.67 9.73
CA GLU A 521 9.71 11.43 8.37
C GLU A 521 10.68 11.15 7.03
N HIS A 522 10.72 10.07 6.15
CA HIS A 522 11.64 8.94 5.62
C HIS A 522 11.18 7.71 4.69
N ALA A 523 11.45 7.62 3.34
CA ALA A 523 11.06 6.66 2.22
C ALA A 523 12.25 5.87 1.63
N VAL A 524 12.10 5.12 0.48
CA VAL A 524 13.10 4.81 -0.61
C VAL A 524 12.56 4.39 -2.00
N THR A 525 13.11 4.98 -3.11
CA THR A 525 12.61 4.99 -4.54
C THR A 525 13.57 4.59 -5.68
N LEU A 526 13.62 3.38 -6.20
CA LEU A 526 14.56 2.89 -7.22
C LEU A 526 14.74 3.45 -8.69
N LEU A 527 15.39 4.63 -8.97
CA LEU A 527 16.27 5.10 -10.13
C LEU A 527 16.53 4.28 -11.48
N PRO A 528 17.42 4.68 -12.46
CA PRO A 528 18.00 3.81 -13.55
C PRO A 528 19.36 3.00 -13.52
N SER A 529 20.23 2.91 -12.51
CA SER A 529 21.59 2.28 -12.65
C SER A 529 22.20 1.44 -11.48
N GLY A 530 21.42 0.70 -10.67
CA GLY A 530 21.86 -0.30 -9.64
C GLY A 530 21.82 0.07 -8.13
N ARG A 531 21.17 1.18 -7.73
CA ARG A 531 21.52 2.08 -6.63
C ARG A 531 20.36 2.58 -5.68
N VAL A 532 20.54 3.35 -4.59
CA VAL A 532 19.68 3.60 -3.36
C VAL A 532 19.70 4.97 -2.57
N LEU A 533 19.58 6.17 -3.19
CA LEU A 533 19.53 7.54 -2.57
C LEU A 533 18.85 7.61 -1.18
N LEU A 534 19.20 8.62 -0.36
CA LEU A 534 18.30 9.08 0.73
C LEU A 534 17.87 10.52 0.68
N SER A 535 16.72 10.81 1.27
CA SER A 535 16.08 12.11 1.31
C SER A 535 14.97 12.10 2.37
N GLY A 536 14.65 13.19 3.05
CA GLY A 536 13.83 13.09 4.28
C GLY A 536 14.32 14.02 5.37
N GLY A 537 13.63 14.22 6.49
CA GLY A 537 14.35 14.55 7.73
C GLY A 537 14.67 15.89 8.41
N GLY A 538 14.06 17.07 8.29
CA GLY A 538 14.55 18.33 8.97
C GLY A 538 16.02 18.78 8.70
N SER A 539 16.72 18.04 7.85
CA SER A 539 17.91 18.23 6.99
C SER A 539 17.81 18.87 5.59
N PRO A 540 18.35 20.07 5.31
CA PRO A 540 18.59 20.46 3.93
C PRO A 540 19.52 19.55 3.07
N THR A 541 19.97 18.36 3.53
CA THR A 541 20.69 17.38 2.65
C THR A 541 20.24 15.90 2.79
N ALA A 542 20.65 14.95 1.94
CA ALA A 542 19.96 13.73 1.45
C ALA A 542 20.85 12.41 1.19
N GLN A 543 21.29 11.89 0.01
CA GLN A 543 22.72 11.62 -0.47
C GLN A 543 23.11 10.24 -1.22
N HIS A 544 24.27 10.05 -1.94
CA HIS A 544 24.66 8.88 -2.86
C HIS A 544 25.30 7.50 -2.38
N TYR A 545 24.65 6.57 -1.66
CA TYR A 545 25.24 5.28 -1.17
C TYR A 545 25.44 4.13 -2.22
N ASP A 546 25.58 2.79 -1.92
CA ASP A 546 25.72 1.63 -2.89
C ASP A 546 25.65 0.10 -2.54
N PRO A 547 25.53 -0.80 -3.56
CA PRO A 547 25.73 -2.24 -3.45
C PRO A 547 27.11 -2.86 -3.10
N ALA A 548 28.28 -2.23 -3.34
CA ALA A 548 29.55 -3.00 -3.38
C ALA A 548 30.87 -2.42 -2.77
N SER A 549 30.90 -1.54 -1.74
CA SER A 549 32.16 -0.98 -1.18
C SER A 549 32.25 -0.37 0.26
N GLY A 550 31.19 0.03 0.98
CA GLY A 550 31.26 0.53 2.36
C GLY A 550 31.55 2.01 2.70
N ILE A 551 30.91 3.02 2.07
CA ILE A 551 31.06 4.49 2.37
C ILE A 551 29.66 5.19 2.38
N TRP A 552 29.48 6.48 2.79
CA TRP A 552 28.46 7.46 2.31
C TRP A 552 29.02 8.95 2.48
N ASP A 553 28.81 9.99 1.61
CA ASP A 553 29.45 11.37 1.52
C ASP A 553 28.64 12.73 1.21
N PHE A 554 28.13 13.13 0.01
CA PHE A 554 27.33 14.39 -0.29
C PHE A 554 26.54 14.48 -1.67
N THR A 555 25.31 15.08 -1.83
CA THR A 555 24.59 15.31 -3.15
C THR A 555 23.34 16.30 -3.23
N GLY A 556 23.26 17.43 -2.53
CA GLY A 556 22.29 18.55 -2.71
C GLY A 556 20.77 18.62 -2.28
N ASN A 557 20.29 19.87 -2.30
CA ASN A 557 19.31 20.41 -1.36
C ASN A 557 18.08 21.01 -2.00
N LEU A 558 16.94 20.74 -1.44
CA LEU A 558 15.68 21.44 -1.67
C LEU A 558 15.71 22.85 -1.05
N SER A 559 14.77 23.73 -1.41
CA SER A 559 14.77 25.12 -0.91
C SER A 559 13.57 25.45 -0.01
N THR A 560 12.66 24.51 0.22
CA THR A 560 11.60 24.66 1.23
C THR A 560 11.43 23.41 2.06
N ALA A 561 11.04 23.62 3.31
CA ALA A 561 11.21 22.72 4.43
C ALA A 561 10.09 21.65 4.61
N ARG A 562 10.00 20.76 3.63
CA ARG A 562 9.21 19.53 3.26
C ARG A 562 9.31 18.07 3.86
N SER A 563 8.37 17.11 4.12
CA SER A 563 7.12 16.99 4.95
C SER A 563 5.88 16.00 4.55
N GLY A 564 5.37 15.88 3.29
CA GLY A 564 4.44 14.91 2.45
C GLY A 564 4.85 13.55 1.65
N HIS A 565 5.34 13.40 0.37
CA HIS A 565 6.11 12.19 -0.26
C HIS A 565 5.97 10.62 -0.13
N THR A 566 5.94 9.56 -1.05
CA THR A 566 5.94 9.04 -2.51
C THR A 566 7.13 8.57 -3.45
N ALA A 567 6.88 8.05 -4.71
CA ALA A 567 7.94 7.82 -5.75
C ALA A 567 7.84 7.19 -7.22
N THR A 568 6.76 6.87 -7.99
CA THR A 568 6.80 5.83 -9.13
C THR A 568 6.77 6.07 -10.69
N LEU A 569 7.21 5.07 -11.49
CA LEU A 569 8.03 5.02 -12.76
C LEU A 569 7.46 5.37 -14.19
N LEU A 570 6.50 6.27 -14.47
CA LEU A 570 5.87 6.66 -15.80
C LEU A 570 6.79 6.70 -17.10
N PRO A 571 6.97 7.71 -18.01
CA PRO A 571 8.08 7.71 -19.06
C PRO A 571 9.50 8.34 -18.85
N SER A 572 10.58 7.58 -19.12
CA SER A 572 12.02 7.93 -19.33
C SER A 572 13.01 8.20 -18.15
N GLY A 573 13.08 7.39 -17.08
CA GLY A 573 14.20 7.30 -16.10
C GLY A 573 14.27 8.15 -14.78
N LYS A 574 13.14 8.56 -14.20
CA LYS A 574 12.87 9.81 -13.45
C LYS A 574 12.26 9.52 -12.00
N VAL A 575 11.93 10.45 -11.04
CA VAL A 575 11.35 10.33 -9.63
C VAL A 575 10.64 11.55 -8.90
N LEU A 576 9.32 11.51 -8.74
CA LEU A 576 8.48 12.62 -8.31
C LEU A 576 7.46 12.37 -7.17
N VAL A 577 7.13 13.41 -6.41
CA VAL A 577 7.66 13.57 -5.05
C VAL A 577 7.02 14.86 -4.45
N THR A 578 5.80 14.88 -3.83
CA THR A 578 4.98 16.12 -3.60
C THR A 578 4.26 16.37 -2.26
N GLY A 579 3.51 17.49 -2.21
CA GLY A 579 2.77 18.18 -1.15
C GLY A 579 3.59 18.29 0.10
N GLY A 580 2.99 18.33 1.29
CA GLY A 580 3.62 17.92 2.54
C GLY A 580 3.80 18.86 3.76
N ARG A 581 4.47 18.49 4.88
CA ARG A 581 4.88 19.36 6.04
C ARG A 581 6.08 20.35 5.96
N VAL A 582 6.18 21.29 6.93
CA VAL A 582 7.16 22.32 7.40
C VAL A 582 6.60 22.77 8.81
N LEU A 583 6.46 21.91 9.86
CA LEU A 583 5.52 21.99 11.06
C LEU A 583 4.09 21.39 10.83
N ASP A 584 2.95 22.15 10.75
CA ASP A 584 1.61 21.66 10.24
C ASP A 584 0.60 22.58 9.33
N ASN A 585 0.72 23.02 7.99
CA ASN A 585 0.22 24.27 7.14
C ASN A 585 -0.30 24.13 5.69
N LEU A 586 -1.26 25.03 5.36
CA LEU A 586 -1.66 25.57 4.03
C LEU A 586 -0.48 25.85 3.10
N ILE A 587 -0.05 24.89 2.26
CA ILE A 587 0.71 25.26 1.05
C ILE A 587 0.64 24.26 -0.15
N ALA A 588 1.69 24.01 -0.92
CA ALA A 588 1.70 23.50 -2.32
C ALA A 588 2.71 22.30 -2.61
N THR A 589 3.28 22.05 -3.84
CA THR A 589 4.64 21.56 -4.31
C THR A 589 5.16 20.10 -4.55
N ALA A 590 5.98 19.85 -5.62
CA ALA A 590 6.81 18.64 -5.95
C ALA A 590 8.17 18.74 -6.72
N GLU A 591 8.11 18.89 -8.04
CA GLU A 591 9.03 19.49 -8.97
C GLU A 591 10.07 18.52 -9.71
N LEU A 592 10.60 18.77 -10.95
CA LEU A 592 11.27 17.75 -11.86
C LEU A 592 12.75 17.22 -11.65
N TYR A 593 13.11 16.36 -10.69
CA TYR A 593 14.54 15.90 -10.53
C TYR A 593 15.00 14.93 -11.63
N ASP A 594 16.15 14.22 -11.49
CA ASP A 594 16.83 13.40 -12.51
C ASP A 594 18.20 12.77 -12.14
N PRO A 595 18.34 11.43 -12.27
CA PRO A 595 19.48 10.63 -11.79
C PRO A 595 20.89 11.04 -12.21
N ALA A 596 21.08 11.64 -13.38
CA ALA A 596 22.33 11.41 -14.13
C ALA A 596 23.44 12.45 -13.89
N ASP A 597 23.12 13.67 -13.46
CA ASP A 597 24.11 14.71 -13.12
C ASP A 597 23.95 15.28 -11.70
N GLY A 598 22.71 15.51 -11.29
CA GLY A 598 22.35 16.18 -10.06
C GLY A 598 22.14 17.71 -10.09
N THR A 599 20.90 18.17 -10.30
CA THR A 599 20.37 19.53 -10.00
C THR A 599 18.92 19.47 -9.46
N TRP A 600 18.25 20.51 -8.93
CA TRP A 600 16.75 20.55 -8.85
C TRP A 600 16.20 22.01 -9.10
N SER A 601 14.94 22.22 -9.55
CA SER A 601 14.22 23.53 -9.74
C SER A 601 12.68 23.62 -9.42
N ASN A 602 11.68 23.87 -10.32
CA ASN A 602 10.21 23.84 -10.02
C ASN A 602 9.22 23.45 -11.16
N THR A 603 7.99 23.00 -10.83
CA THR A 603 6.88 22.75 -11.77
C THR A 603 5.60 23.55 -11.31
N GLY A 604 4.31 23.16 -11.44
CA GLY A 604 3.15 23.85 -10.80
C GLY A 604 1.97 22.89 -10.51
N GLY A 605 0.89 23.19 -9.76
CA GLY A 605 0.14 22.05 -9.20
C GLY A 605 -1.23 22.19 -8.49
N MET A 606 -1.70 21.04 -7.98
CA MET A 606 -2.86 20.79 -7.11
C MET A 606 -3.44 22.03 -6.42
N ALA A 607 -4.72 22.39 -6.55
CA ALA A 607 -5.27 23.66 -5.98
C ALA A 607 -5.56 23.66 -4.47
N VAL A 608 -5.17 22.63 -3.74
CA VAL A 608 -5.89 22.19 -2.54
C VAL A 608 -5.01 21.31 -1.72
N THR A 609 -5.11 21.48 -0.41
CA THR A 609 -4.00 21.45 0.49
C THR A 609 -4.09 20.30 1.49
N ARG A 610 -3.10 19.42 1.46
CA ARG A 610 -3.32 17.99 1.44
C ARG A 610 -2.86 17.31 2.71
N TYR A 611 -3.59 16.32 3.24
CA TYR A 611 -3.12 15.46 4.35
C TYR A 611 -3.76 14.04 4.26
N ARG A 612 -2.91 12.99 4.34
CA ARG A 612 -2.78 11.50 3.95
C ARG A 612 -2.88 10.65 2.45
N HIS A 613 -1.96 10.65 1.33
CA HIS A 613 -1.78 10.16 -0.16
C HIS A 613 -0.85 9.01 -1.05
N THR A 614 -0.94 8.47 -2.39
CA THR A 614 0.20 7.91 -3.40
C THR A 614 0.36 7.93 -5.10
N ALA A 615 0.69 6.89 -6.03
CA ALA A 615 0.75 6.79 -7.63
C ALA A 615 0.82 5.34 -8.45
N THR A 616 0.35 5.04 -9.75
CA THR A 616 -0.19 3.65 -10.28
C THR A 616 -0.36 3.05 -11.81
N LEU A 617 0.48 3.00 -12.85
CA LEU A 617 0.16 2.62 -14.31
C LEU A 617 -1.12 1.79 -14.89
N LEU A 618 -2.46 2.10 -14.91
CA LEU A 618 -3.60 1.44 -15.68
C LEU A 618 -3.54 1.03 -17.23
N PRO A 619 -4.32 1.60 -18.22
CA PRO A 619 -3.99 1.58 -19.71
C PRO A 619 -3.26 2.69 -20.60
N SER A 620 -2.58 3.79 -20.18
CA SER A 620 -1.69 4.59 -21.10
C SER A 620 -0.33 5.32 -20.69
N GLY A 621 0.21 5.35 -19.44
CA GLY A 621 1.52 5.94 -19.05
C GLY A 621 1.69 6.72 -17.69
N GLN A 622 0.90 6.52 -16.61
CA GLN A 622 0.16 7.64 -16.01
C GLN A 622 0.13 7.91 -14.45
N VAL A 623 -0.84 8.71 -13.88
CA VAL A 623 -1.17 9.13 -12.44
C VAL A 623 -2.62 9.74 -12.05
N LEU A 624 -3.75 8.98 -11.94
CA LEU A 624 -4.95 9.03 -11.03
C LEU A 624 -4.52 9.29 -9.54
N VAL A 625 -5.03 10.31 -8.83
CA VAL A 625 -4.73 10.49 -7.39
C VAL A 625 -5.85 11.11 -6.52
N THR A 626 -6.30 10.45 -5.42
CA THR A 626 -7.55 10.73 -4.63
C THR A 626 -7.38 11.70 -3.46
N GLY A 627 -8.48 12.37 -3.15
CA GLY A 627 -8.93 12.47 -1.78
C GLY A 627 -7.94 13.07 -0.80
N GLY A 628 -7.86 12.49 0.39
CA GLY A 628 -7.38 13.25 1.54
C GLY A 628 -8.35 13.39 2.71
N GLN A 629 -8.09 14.39 3.54
CA GLN A 629 -8.92 15.21 4.43
C GLN A 629 -7.86 16.32 4.57
N GLY A 630 -8.05 17.50 3.98
CA GLY A 630 -6.93 18.39 3.72
C GLY A 630 -7.18 19.77 4.26
N ASP A 631 -7.67 20.67 3.41
CA ASP A 631 -8.46 21.81 3.83
C ASP A 631 -9.79 21.29 4.44
N ALA A 632 -10.96 21.58 3.86
CA ALA A 632 -12.28 21.45 4.50
C ALA A 632 -12.81 20.03 4.87
N GLY A 633 -11.93 19.03 4.92
CA GLY A 633 -12.15 17.65 5.37
C GLY A 633 -12.94 16.70 4.47
N ILE A 634 -14.27 16.82 4.27
CA ILE A 634 -15.14 15.72 3.78
C ILE A 634 -15.22 15.64 2.24
N LEU A 635 -14.08 15.92 1.62
CA LEU A 635 -14.06 16.69 0.39
C LEU A 635 -13.85 15.88 -0.91
N ALA A 636 -13.55 16.54 -2.04
CA ALA A 636 -14.50 17.20 -2.96
C ALA A 636 -13.92 17.42 -4.38
N THR A 637 -12.59 17.38 -4.57
CA THR A 637 -11.88 17.07 -5.85
C THR A 637 -10.50 16.41 -5.57
N ALA A 638 -9.80 15.84 -6.58
CA ALA A 638 -8.50 15.18 -6.41
C ALA A 638 -7.41 15.12 -7.55
N GLU A 639 -7.51 14.15 -8.47
CA GLU A 639 -7.41 14.13 -9.96
C GLU A 639 -6.26 13.46 -10.81
N LEU A 640 -6.15 13.78 -12.10
CA LEU A 640 -5.85 12.95 -13.29
C LEU A 640 -4.53 13.28 -14.10
N TYR A 641 -3.27 13.12 -13.66
CA TYR A 641 -2.10 13.88 -14.22
C TYR A 641 -1.48 13.70 -15.67
N ASP A 642 -0.14 13.92 -15.88
CA ASP A 642 0.66 13.78 -17.11
C ASP A 642 2.22 13.72 -17.08
N PRO A 643 2.95 12.89 -17.86
CA PRO A 643 4.41 12.87 -17.82
C PRO A 643 5.05 13.89 -18.76
N GLY A 644 4.32 14.36 -19.76
CA GLY A 644 4.84 15.09 -20.90
C GLY A 644 4.56 16.57 -20.81
N SER A 645 3.37 16.95 -20.38
CA SER A 645 2.83 18.31 -20.44
C SER A 645 2.92 19.04 -19.10
N GLY A 646 2.11 18.61 -18.14
CA GLY A 646 1.85 19.38 -16.94
C GLY A 646 0.57 20.25 -16.91
N THR A 647 -0.57 19.67 -16.50
CA THR A 647 -1.71 20.42 -15.91
C THR A 647 -2.45 19.61 -14.84
N TRP A 648 -3.41 20.19 -14.10
CA TRP A 648 -4.40 19.44 -13.31
C TRP A 648 -5.89 19.98 -13.54
N THR A 649 -7.02 19.25 -13.24
CA THR A 649 -8.52 19.58 -13.32
C THR A 649 -9.50 18.39 -12.89
N PRO A 650 -10.85 18.45 -12.76
CA PRO A 650 -11.72 17.38 -12.13
C PRO A 650 -11.66 15.87 -12.61
N ALA A 651 -11.76 14.81 -11.75
CA ALA A 651 -11.90 13.35 -12.01
C ALA A 651 -12.70 12.42 -11.02
N GLY A 652 -13.64 12.90 -10.18
CA GLY A 652 -14.58 12.06 -9.41
C GLY A 652 -14.64 12.15 -7.89
N ARG A 653 -14.81 10.99 -7.23
CA ARG A 653 -15.63 10.88 -6.03
C ARG A 653 -15.29 9.64 -5.15
N MET A 654 -15.79 9.59 -3.93
CA MET A 654 -15.84 8.50 -2.94
C MET A 654 -16.89 8.99 -1.93
N SER A 655 -17.44 8.20 -1.00
CA SER A 655 -18.04 8.90 0.16
C SER A 655 -18.04 8.09 1.45
N VAL A 656 -18.05 6.73 1.41
CA VAL A 656 -17.00 6.03 2.17
C VAL A 656 -15.75 6.56 1.52
N ALA A 657 -15.23 7.60 2.16
CA ALA A 657 -14.50 8.66 1.55
C ALA A 657 -13.04 8.23 1.45
N ARG A 658 -12.06 8.72 2.23
CA ARG A 658 -10.86 7.93 2.63
C ARG A 658 -9.79 8.74 3.38
N SER A 659 -8.81 8.09 4.05
CA SER A 659 -7.83 8.77 4.93
C SER A 659 -6.27 8.51 5.13
N ALA A 660 -5.47 7.45 4.75
CA ALA A 660 -3.99 7.37 5.04
C ALA A 660 -2.97 6.22 4.69
N HIS A 661 -2.86 5.76 3.47
CA HIS A 661 -2.71 4.33 3.26
C HIS A 661 -1.47 3.76 2.54
N THR A 662 -1.55 2.79 1.61
CA THR A 662 -0.53 2.51 0.53
C THR A 662 -1.12 1.83 -0.71
N ALA A 663 -0.38 1.53 -1.79
CA ALA A 663 -0.90 0.68 -2.88
C ALA A 663 0.21 0.05 -3.77
N THR A 664 0.08 -1.21 -4.25
CA THR A 664 1.08 -2.01 -5.04
C THR A 664 0.51 -2.98 -6.17
N LEU A 665 1.19 -4.00 -6.83
CA LEU A 665 1.45 -4.16 -8.33
C LEU A 665 0.98 -5.29 -9.45
N LEU A 666 -0.26 -5.86 -9.57
CA LEU A 666 -1.06 -6.60 -10.68
C LEU A 666 -0.35 -7.01 -11.99
N PRO A 667 -0.76 -8.21 -12.43
CA PRO A 667 -1.17 -8.55 -13.81
C PRO A 667 -2.44 -7.95 -14.51
N SER A 668 -3.62 -7.70 -13.86
CA SER A 668 -4.95 -7.74 -14.54
C SER A 668 -5.57 -6.54 -15.31
N GLY A 669 -5.07 -5.31 -15.26
CA GLY A 669 -5.76 -4.17 -15.90
C GLY A 669 -6.98 -3.58 -15.15
N ARG A 670 -7.05 -3.73 -13.81
CA ARG A 670 -8.18 -3.38 -12.91
C ARG A 670 -7.85 -2.28 -11.84
N VAL A 671 -8.29 -2.28 -10.55
CA VAL A 671 -7.45 -2.21 -9.30
C VAL A 671 -8.04 -1.70 -7.94
N LEU A 672 -7.17 -1.58 -6.91
CA LEU A 672 -7.26 -1.86 -5.45
C LEU A 672 -6.96 -0.60 -4.63
N VAL A 673 -7.61 -0.60 -3.48
CA VAL A 673 -7.75 0.45 -2.46
C VAL A 673 -7.50 -0.37 -1.11
N THR A 674 -7.49 -0.03 0.22
CA THR A 674 -7.69 -0.94 1.44
C THR A 674 -8.16 -0.44 2.89
N GLY A 675 -9.38 0.10 3.18
CA GLY A 675 -10.08 0.50 4.46
C GLY A 675 -9.86 1.87 5.17
N GLY A 676 -10.17 2.12 6.47
CA GLY A 676 -9.72 3.32 7.28
C GLY A 676 -10.51 4.45 8.05
N ASP A 677 -9.77 5.45 8.70
CA ASP A 677 -9.97 6.83 9.38
C ASP A 677 -11.01 7.82 8.85
N ASN A 678 -11.64 8.48 9.84
CA ASN A 678 -12.60 9.58 9.82
C ASN A 678 -12.69 10.14 11.30
N PRO A 679 -13.35 11.28 11.67
CA PRO A 679 -13.19 11.95 13.01
C PRO A 679 -14.12 11.76 14.27
N ALA A 680 -15.45 11.50 14.21
CA ALA A 680 -16.40 11.03 15.29
C ALA A 680 -17.79 10.53 14.77
N PRO A 681 -18.52 9.41 15.17
CA PRO A 681 -18.23 8.09 15.84
C PRO A 681 -18.29 6.81 14.90
N GLY A 682 -17.36 5.86 14.62
CA GLY A 682 -16.03 5.42 15.13
C GLY A 682 -15.54 4.11 14.45
N LEU A 683 -14.21 3.99 14.27
CA LEU A 683 -13.36 3.05 13.50
C LEU A 683 -14.03 1.97 12.47
N LEU A 684 -13.50 1.62 11.25
CA LEU A 684 -14.19 1.10 10.00
C LEU A 684 -13.60 -0.29 9.66
N PHE A 685 -14.12 -1.17 8.81
CA PHE A 685 -15.03 -1.20 7.66
C PHE A 685 -14.27 -1.27 6.29
N SER A 686 -14.46 -0.43 5.27
CA SER A 686 -14.56 -0.88 3.85
C SER A 686 -13.34 -1.25 3.00
N THR A 687 -13.34 -2.48 2.42
CA THR A 687 -12.98 -2.80 0.99
C THR A 687 -13.85 -2.10 -0.06
N GLU A 688 -13.43 -1.89 -1.35
CA GLU A 688 -13.86 -1.08 -2.55
C GLU A 688 -12.77 -0.94 -3.68
N VAL A 689 -13.08 -0.64 -4.96
CA VAL A 689 -12.23 -1.09 -6.10
C VAL A 689 -12.39 -0.36 -7.45
N TYR A 690 -11.39 0.30 -8.05
CA TYR A 690 -11.55 1.19 -9.22
C TYR A 690 -11.42 0.65 -10.66
N ASP A 691 -11.98 1.43 -11.60
CA ASP A 691 -12.39 1.11 -12.96
C ASP A 691 -11.78 2.02 -14.06
N PRO A 692 -11.12 1.51 -15.12
CA PRO A 692 -9.77 1.96 -15.43
C PRO A 692 -9.62 2.67 -16.80
N ARG A 693 -10.69 2.63 -17.58
CA ARG A 693 -10.83 3.02 -19.00
C ARG A 693 -12.00 4.01 -19.15
N THR A 694 -12.90 4.01 -18.17
CA THR A 694 -14.07 4.87 -17.91
C THR A 694 -13.96 5.42 -16.46
N ARG A 695 -15.08 5.78 -15.77
CA ARG A 695 -15.08 6.66 -14.57
C ARG A 695 -16.33 6.65 -13.60
N LEU A 696 -16.49 5.71 -12.63
CA LEU A 696 -17.46 5.71 -11.47
C LEU A 696 -17.04 4.76 -10.28
N TRP A 697 -17.79 4.67 -9.14
CA TRP A 697 -17.52 3.83 -7.91
C TRP A 697 -18.84 3.10 -7.35
N ARG A 698 -18.85 1.91 -6.65
CA ARG A 698 -20.06 1.09 -6.12
C ARG A 698 -19.76 -0.04 -5.06
N ALA A 699 -20.80 -0.75 -4.53
CA ALA A 699 -20.98 -1.38 -3.16
C ALA A 699 -20.83 -2.90 -2.85
N SER A 700 -20.37 -3.29 -1.62
CA SER A 700 -20.30 -4.72 -1.15
C SER A 700 -20.24 -5.16 0.37
N GLY A 701 -19.38 -6.16 0.66
CA GLY A 701 -19.16 -7.08 1.77
C GLY A 701 -18.47 -6.55 3.00
N ARG A 702 -17.46 -7.25 3.53
CA ARG A 702 -16.89 -6.95 4.85
C ARG A 702 -15.36 -7.04 5.03
N LEU A 703 -14.97 -6.58 6.21
CA LEU A 703 -13.64 -6.52 6.77
C LEU A 703 -13.71 -7.17 8.16
N SER A 704 -12.75 -7.01 9.06
CA SER A 704 -12.57 -7.96 10.14
C SER A 704 -13.35 -7.66 11.43
N VAL A 705 -12.71 -7.28 12.51
CA VAL A 705 -12.89 -5.92 13.04
C VAL A 705 -11.95 -4.94 12.26
N GLY A 706 -11.60 -3.76 12.75
CA GLY A 706 -10.73 -2.76 12.07
C GLY A 706 -9.36 -2.52 12.74
N ARG A 707 -8.44 -1.64 12.26
CA ARG A 707 -6.99 -1.45 12.65
C ARG A 707 -6.45 -0.17 11.84
N SER A 708 -5.40 0.67 12.11
CA SER A 708 -4.94 1.67 11.03
C SER A 708 -3.43 2.19 10.82
N ASN A 709 -2.74 2.11 9.61
CA ASN A 709 -1.59 2.92 8.93
C ASN A 709 -0.60 2.12 7.98
N HIS A 710 -0.87 1.87 6.71
CA HIS A 710 -1.07 0.50 6.24
C HIS A 710 -0.46 0.26 4.88
N ALA A 711 0.56 -0.60 4.79
CA ALA A 711 1.49 -0.58 3.70
C ALA A 711 1.22 -1.66 2.65
N ALA A 712 2.05 -1.82 1.63
CA ALA A 712 1.58 -2.53 0.45
C ALA A 712 2.63 -3.23 -0.37
N THR A 713 2.19 -4.22 -1.13
CA THR A 713 3.10 -5.06 -1.91
C THR A 713 2.47 -5.92 -2.98
N LEU A 714 3.28 -6.82 -3.52
CA LEU A 714 2.97 -7.87 -4.47
C LEU A 714 3.92 -9.04 -4.13
N LEU A 715 3.56 -10.34 -4.07
CA LEU A 715 4.48 -11.47 -4.28
C LEU A 715 4.52 -11.62 -5.83
N LEU A 716 4.26 -12.76 -6.47
CA LEU A 716 4.27 -12.85 -7.95
C LEU A 716 2.93 -13.15 -8.63
N SER A 717 1.99 -13.76 -7.93
CA SER A 717 1.00 -14.63 -8.54
C SER A 717 -0.36 -14.12 -9.01
N GLY A 718 -1.04 -13.28 -8.23
CA GLY A 718 -2.36 -12.77 -8.58
C GLY A 718 -3.31 -12.32 -7.47
N HIS A 719 -3.08 -12.31 -6.16
CA HIS A 719 -4.05 -11.86 -5.15
C HIS A 719 -3.37 -10.89 -4.07
N VAL A 720 -4.02 -10.15 -3.16
CA VAL A 720 -3.54 -9.09 -2.17
C VAL A 720 -2.42 -9.48 -1.15
N MET A 721 -2.29 -8.79 0.00
CA MET A 721 -1.89 -9.20 1.39
C MET A 721 -2.22 -8.08 2.37
N VAL A 722 -2.17 -8.32 3.69
CA VAL A 722 -2.75 -7.38 4.69
C VAL A 722 -2.07 -7.45 6.13
N THR A 723 -0.91 -6.79 6.40
CA THR A 723 0.03 -6.98 7.58
C THR A 723 0.43 -5.92 8.78
N GLY A 724 -0.40 -5.46 9.79
CA GLY A 724 -0.15 -4.44 10.90
C GLY A 724 -1.25 -3.37 11.39
N GLY A 725 -1.25 -2.61 12.54
CA GLY A 725 -2.14 -1.42 12.93
C GLY A 725 -1.75 -0.29 13.95
N GLU A 726 -2.58 0.79 14.06
CA GLU A 726 -2.82 1.78 15.20
C GLU A 726 -4.27 1.57 15.72
N GLY A 727 -4.70 1.36 16.99
CA GLY A 727 -4.13 1.30 18.36
C GLY A 727 -4.89 0.67 19.62
N ASP A 728 -6.15 0.12 19.74
CA ASP A 728 -6.96 -0.05 21.04
C ASP A 728 -7.21 -1.37 21.79
N ALA A 729 -7.83 -2.44 21.25
CA ALA A 729 -7.52 -3.79 21.78
C ALA A 729 -6.01 -3.82 21.93
N GLY A 730 -5.39 -3.26 20.89
CA GLY A 730 -4.18 -2.47 20.81
C GLY A 730 -3.15 -3.20 19.99
N PRO A 731 -1.97 -2.68 19.64
CA PRO A 731 -1.13 -3.16 18.54
C PRO A 731 -1.12 -4.67 18.12
N VAL A 732 -2.28 -5.17 17.65
CA VAL A 732 -2.91 -6.48 17.27
C VAL A 732 -2.01 -7.29 16.35
N SER A 733 -2.41 -8.46 15.84
CA SER A 733 -1.79 -9.01 14.63
C SER A 733 -2.51 -9.82 13.56
N ALA A 734 -3.83 -9.92 13.54
CA ALA A 734 -4.58 -10.61 12.49
C ALA A 734 -4.19 -10.34 10.98
N THR A 735 -4.45 -11.20 9.97
CA THR A 735 -3.70 -11.18 8.67
C THR A 735 -4.41 -11.46 7.32
N GLU A 736 -3.87 -12.18 6.33
CA GLU A 736 -4.46 -12.41 4.99
C GLU A 736 -3.87 -13.59 4.21
N LEU A 737 -4.72 -14.13 3.32
CA LEU A 737 -4.40 -14.81 2.08
C LEU A 737 -5.69 -14.63 1.22
N PHE A 738 -5.71 -13.97 0.03
CA PHE A 738 -6.91 -13.25 -0.51
C PHE A 738 -7.49 -13.67 -1.94
N THR A 739 -8.69 -13.20 -2.39
CA THR A 739 -9.49 -13.47 -3.64
C THR A 739 -9.82 -12.23 -4.47
N PRO A 740 -9.20 -12.09 -5.64
CA PRO A 740 -9.54 -11.16 -6.72
C PRO A 740 -10.93 -11.35 -7.37
#